data_AF-R5A2J8-F1
#
_entry.id   AF-R5A2J8-F1
#
_cell.length_a   1.000
_cell.length_b   1.000
_cell.length_c   1.000
_cell.angle_alpha   90.00
_cell.angle_beta   90.00
_cell.angle_gamma   90.00
#
_symmetry.space_group_name_H-M   'P 1'
#
loop_
_entity.id
_entity.type
_entity.pdbx_description
1 polymer ?
#
loop_
_entity_poly.entity_id
_entity_poly.type
_entity_poly.pdbx_seq_one_letter_code
_entity_poly.pdbx_strand_id
1 'polypeptide(L)'
;MKRKPMGTLAAITLRLGALVLGIWLVCMTLLTIGTALYVLRDVQGQGIELAEQAGKMGQLDTYYMDDGHDLQQAKAIPGFLEHEMLESVEHAYVKVWNPSLWLERGESWSIYDNQAVECQVAVAFVDSEGQVLHKSGDFLSFEYVTEAIWLSGEDSIREGYAWLDLSDPSDERYQMFRNIYGGTGNLDSVYALRLTGTFNGSRFEPYAMAMLDYDAYHRAMDGQAQGDSNSSSGALPDHTLAEADRLGDVEWQQLFDHTDQADPDTELVTIYGTFPSMMLYDEGPQVHCDLGDYPSLMDLLLDKATYSHGGFYTYYDSSQESLWNIVVLSARSFTDYTGYEYPGEVEIQLDFTLITAVQASPLKIAMGFLWKVYLITGLVALVGFLLVRGSVKKHLIRPLEEVNQTMASNRSRLPTLETSPPKWREPRLLAQQYMEIYDQLQKDKNELARLDTALNYARTAEENRRQMISHLTHQLKTPLAVIHGYAEGLREHIAEDKRDHYVEMILSETERSDKMVLEMLDLSRLEAGKVKLSRDQVSLRALTQYALDKLERSIEDKQLQVAFLTQEEGFLTADESRMAQVVENFCTNGVKYTPQGGWIKVGIQKDGAEVIFTVENASLPLSHEELSKVWDPFYRTEDAQTEEGTGLGLAIVKSIVELHGGRCFAKNTKQGVAFGFEIPL
;
A
#
# COMPACT_ATOMS: atom_id res chain seq x y z
N MET A 1 17.79 2.20 29.66
CA MET A 1 16.44 2.00 29.08
C MET A 1 16.53 2.13 27.56
N LYS A 2 16.40 1.02 26.83
CA LYS A 2 16.33 1.02 25.35
C LYS A 2 15.01 1.68 24.91
N ARG A 3 15.05 2.84 24.27
CA ARG A 3 13.87 3.44 23.62
C ARG A 3 13.49 2.55 22.42
N LYS A 4 12.29 1.94 22.46
CA LYS A 4 11.70 1.21 21.34
C LYS A 4 11.58 2.15 20.12
N PRO A 5 11.99 1.73 18.91
CA PRO A 5 11.93 2.56 17.73
C PRO A 5 10.49 2.63 17.17
N MET A 6 10.05 3.85 16.85
CA MET A 6 8.96 4.24 15.95
C MET A 6 7.65 3.42 15.99
N GLY A 7 6.77 3.74 16.94
CA GLY A 7 5.35 3.34 16.93
C GLY A 7 4.44 4.24 16.07
N THR A 8 4.94 5.29 15.42
CA THR A 8 4.09 6.40 14.96
C THR A 8 3.44 6.20 13.60
N LEU A 9 4.08 5.53 12.64
CA LEU A 9 3.58 5.53 11.25
C LEU A 9 2.67 4.35 10.88
N ALA A 10 2.98 3.15 11.38
CA ALA A 10 2.05 2.01 11.30
C ALA A 10 0.73 2.35 12.00
N ALA A 11 0.82 3.04 13.16
CA ALA A 11 -0.34 3.56 13.87
C ALA A 11 -1.13 4.59 13.05
N ILE A 12 -0.48 5.48 12.29
CA ILE A 12 -1.18 6.42 11.41
C ILE A 12 -1.91 5.69 10.29
N THR A 13 -1.28 4.73 9.61
CA THR A 13 -1.95 3.95 8.54
C THR A 13 -3.10 3.11 9.07
N LEU A 14 -2.96 2.58 10.30
CA LEU A 14 -4.02 1.83 10.98
C LEU A 14 -5.18 2.76 11.36
N ARG A 15 -4.89 3.96 11.88
CA ARG A 15 -5.90 4.98 12.22
C ARG A 15 -6.65 5.49 10.99
N LEU A 16 -5.96 5.69 9.87
CA LEU A 16 -6.58 6.10 8.61
C LEU A 16 -7.48 4.98 8.05
N GLY A 17 -7.04 3.72 8.13
CA GLY A 17 -7.87 2.57 7.79
C GLY A 17 -9.11 2.44 8.67
N ALA A 18 -8.93 2.58 9.99
CA ALA A 18 -10.02 2.60 10.95
C ALA A 18 -11.01 3.74 10.68
N LEU A 19 -10.52 4.90 10.23
CA LEU A 19 -11.37 6.04 9.87
C LEU A 19 -12.18 5.78 8.60
N VAL A 20 -11.58 5.21 7.54
CA VAL A 20 -12.32 4.85 6.31
C VAL A 20 -13.38 3.79 6.61
N LEU A 21 -13.01 2.73 7.34
CA LEU A 21 -13.96 1.70 7.75
C LEU A 21 -15.04 2.24 8.69
N GLY A 22 -14.68 3.16 9.59
CA GLY A 22 -15.61 3.83 10.49
C GLY A 22 -16.63 4.70 9.75
N ILE A 23 -16.19 5.49 8.76
CA ILE A 23 -17.10 6.29 7.91
C ILE A 23 -18.01 5.36 7.10
N TRP A 24 -17.44 4.33 6.48
CA TRP A 24 -18.23 3.35 5.73
C TRP A 24 -19.29 2.68 6.62
N LEU A 25 -18.91 2.26 7.84
CA LEU A 25 -19.82 1.66 8.79
C LEU A 25 -20.96 2.62 9.14
N VAL A 26 -20.66 3.88 9.48
CA VAL A 26 -21.68 4.90 9.82
C VAL A 26 -22.63 5.14 8.65
N CYS A 27 -22.12 5.30 7.43
CA CYS A 27 -22.95 5.45 6.23
C CYS A 27 -23.87 4.24 6.04
N MET A 28 -23.34 3.03 6.26
CA MET A 28 -24.12 1.81 6.17
C MET A 28 -25.17 1.69 7.25
N THR A 29 -24.87 2.04 8.50
CA THR A 29 -25.88 2.04 9.56
C THR A 29 -27.02 3.00 9.24
N LEU A 30 -26.72 4.21 8.75
CA LEU A 30 -27.72 5.20 8.36
C LEU A 30 -28.60 4.70 7.19
N LEU A 31 -27.99 4.11 6.16
CA LEU A 31 -28.73 3.55 5.02
C LEU A 31 -29.64 2.39 5.46
N THR A 32 -29.16 1.54 6.37
CA THR A 32 -29.92 0.41 6.93
C THR A 32 -31.10 0.90 7.74
N ILE A 33 -30.90 1.88 8.62
CA ILE A 33 -31.98 2.48 9.42
C ILE A 33 -33.01 3.16 8.51
N GLY A 34 -32.57 3.92 7.50
CA GLY A 34 -33.49 4.55 6.55
C GLY A 34 -34.32 3.54 5.76
N THR A 35 -33.70 2.45 5.32
CA THR A 35 -34.40 1.36 4.61
C THR A 35 -35.34 0.62 5.57
N ALA A 36 -34.95 0.38 6.82
CA ALA A 36 -35.80 -0.25 7.82
C ALA A 36 -37.02 0.63 8.18
N LEU A 37 -36.87 1.96 8.22
CA LEU A 37 -38.00 2.88 8.41
C LEU A 37 -38.97 2.86 7.23
N TYR A 38 -38.47 2.70 6.01
CA TYR A 38 -39.32 2.50 4.83
C TYR A 38 -40.13 1.21 4.95
N VAL A 39 -39.46 0.09 5.26
CA VAL A 39 -40.12 -1.21 5.48
C VAL A 39 -41.15 -1.13 6.60
N LEU A 40 -40.83 -0.49 7.71
CA LEU A 40 -41.75 -0.28 8.83
C LEU A 40 -43.05 0.39 8.37
N ARG A 41 -42.94 1.48 7.60
CA ARG A 41 -44.11 2.23 7.11
C ARG A 41 -44.92 1.44 6.08
N ASP A 42 -44.25 0.67 5.21
CA ASP A 42 -44.90 -0.15 4.19
C ASP A 42 -45.70 -1.30 4.83
N VAL A 43 -45.09 -2.03 5.76
CA VAL A 43 -45.77 -3.09 6.54
C VAL A 43 -46.92 -2.53 7.36
N GLN A 44 -46.74 -1.36 7.99
CA GLN A 44 -47.81 -0.71 8.75
C GLN A 44 -48.99 -0.34 7.86
N GLY A 45 -48.74 0.25 6.68
CA GLY A 45 -49.81 0.60 5.73
C GLY A 45 -50.56 -0.62 5.20
N GLN A 46 -49.83 -1.63 4.70
CA GLN A 46 -50.43 -2.86 4.18
C GLN A 46 -51.13 -3.67 5.29
N GLY A 47 -50.54 -3.75 6.49
CA GLY A 47 -51.11 -4.49 7.62
C GLY A 47 -52.39 -3.87 8.18
N ILE A 48 -52.51 -2.54 8.16
CA ILE A 48 -53.76 -1.83 8.47
C ILE A 48 -54.82 -2.23 7.43
N GLU A 49 -54.55 -2.12 6.15
CA GLU A 49 -55.53 -2.44 5.11
C GLU A 49 -55.77 -3.95 4.91
N LEU A 50 -55.01 -4.83 5.57
CA LEU A 50 -55.03 -6.26 5.30
C LEU A 50 -56.41 -6.92 5.49
N ALA A 51 -57.12 -6.63 6.59
CA ALA A 51 -58.45 -7.22 6.80
C ALA A 51 -59.45 -6.79 5.72
N GLU A 52 -59.32 -5.58 5.19
CA GLU A 52 -60.13 -5.12 4.05
C GLU A 52 -59.71 -5.80 2.75
N GLN A 53 -58.41 -5.91 2.48
CA GLN A 53 -57.91 -6.58 1.29
C GLN A 53 -58.28 -8.06 1.27
N ALA A 54 -58.11 -8.77 2.39
CA ALA A 54 -58.48 -10.16 2.54
C ALA A 54 -60.00 -10.37 2.35
N GLY A 55 -60.82 -9.49 2.93
CA GLY A 55 -62.27 -9.51 2.74
C GLY A 55 -62.71 -9.25 1.29
N LYS A 56 -61.97 -8.42 0.54
CA LYS A 56 -62.21 -8.19 -0.90
C LYS A 56 -61.77 -9.37 -1.76
N MET A 57 -60.64 -10.01 -1.42
CA MET A 57 -60.12 -11.15 -2.18
C MET A 57 -61.05 -12.36 -2.09
N GLY A 58 -61.57 -12.65 -0.90
CA GLY A 58 -62.64 -13.65 -0.70
C GLY A 58 -64.04 -13.09 -0.93
N GLN A 59 -64.21 -12.07 -1.76
CA GLN A 59 -65.48 -11.46 -2.19
C GLN A 59 -66.52 -11.08 -1.11
N LEU A 60 -66.20 -11.19 0.18
CA LEU A 60 -67.09 -10.90 1.31
C LEU A 60 -67.62 -9.47 1.25
N ASP A 61 -66.75 -8.51 0.90
CA ASP A 61 -67.13 -7.10 0.72
C ASP A 61 -68.18 -6.93 -0.39
N THR A 62 -68.10 -7.71 -1.47
CA THR A 62 -69.06 -7.66 -2.59
C THR A 62 -70.45 -8.06 -2.13
N TYR A 63 -70.55 -9.13 -1.33
CA TYR A 63 -71.85 -9.64 -0.88
C TYR A 63 -72.43 -8.87 0.33
N TYR A 64 -71.57 -8.37 1.22
CA TYR A 64 -72.00 -7.70 2.45
C TYR A 64 -72.09 -6.16 2.35
N MET A 65 -71.48 -5.51 1.34
CA MET A 65 -71.46 -4.04 1.23
C MET A 65 -72.16 -3.44 -0.01
N ASP A 66 -72.33 -4.17 -1.12
CA ASP A 66 -72.89 -3.64 -2.37
C ASP A 66 -74.38 -4.06 -2.54
N ASP A 67 -75.30 -3.29 -1.97
CA ASP A 67 -76.77 -3.44 -1.97
C ASP A 67 -77.36 -4.82 -1.57
N GLY A 68 -76.54 -5.82 -1.20
CA GLY A 68 -76.92 -7.07 -0.52
C GLY A 68 -77.93 -7.98 -1.25
N HIS A 69 -78.37 -7.62 -2.45
CA HIS A 69 -79.47 -8.29 -3.16
C HIS A 69 -79.17 -9.76 -3.49
N ASP A 70 -77.89 -10.13 -3.61
CA ASP A 70 -77.46 -11.48 -3.97
C ASP A 70 -76.93 -12.30 -2.77
N LEU A 71 -76.75 -11.70 -1.58
CA LEU A 71 -76.20 -12.39 -0.40
C LEU A 71 -77.07 -13.59 0.03
N GLN A 72 -78.39 -13.44 0.03
CA GLN A 72 -79.30 -14.53 0.40
C GLN A 72 -79.31 -15.67 -0.62
N GLN A 73 -79.12 -15.36 -1.92
CA GLN A 73 -78.98 -16.39 -2.95
C GLN A 73 -77.65 -17.11 -2.83
N ALA A 74 -76.57 -16.38 -2.51
CA ALA A 74 -75.26 -16.95 -2.31
C ALA A 74 -75.20 -17.83 -1.04
N LYS A 75 -75.77 -17.37 0.09
CA LYS A 75 -75.93 -18.16 1.32
C LYS A 75 -76.78 -19.44 1.14
N ALA A 76 -77.60 -19.52 0.09
CA ALA A 76 -78.37 -20.72 -0.23
C ALA A 76 -77.50 -21.84 -0.84
N ILE A 77 -76.31 -21.51 -1.36
CA ILE A 77 -75.36 -22.49 -1.88
C ILE A 77 -74.61 -23.12 -0.69
N PRO A 78 -74.64 -24.46 -0.52
CA PRO A 78 -73.93 -25.16 0.55
C PRO A 78 -72.43 -24.83 0.58
N GLY A 79 -71.92 -24.43 1.75
CA GLY A 79 -70.49 -24.16 1.99
C GLY A 79 -69.95 -22.87 1.36
N PHE A 80 -70.82 -22.05 0.74
CA PHE A 80 -70.41 -20.81 0.08
C PHE A 80 -69.69 -19.84 1.01
N LEU A 81 -70.26 -19.56 2.19
CA LEU A 81 -69.69 -18.59 3.11
C LEU A 81 -68.33 -19.07 3.66
N GLU A 82 -68.23 -20.36 3.99
CA GLU A 82 -66.98 -20.97 4.43
C GLU A 82 -65.91 -20.95 3.33
N HIS A 83 -66.30 -21.17 2.07
CA HIS A 83 -65.38 -21.05 0.94
C HIS A 83 -64.84 -19.61 0.78
N GLU A 84 -65.69 -18.60 0.82
CA GLU A 84 -65.26 -17.19 0.75
C GLU A 84 -64.34 -16.83 1.93
N MET A 85 -64.60 -17.37 3.13
CA MET A 85 -63.68 -17.23 4.27
C MET A 85 -62.32 -17.88 3.99
N LEU A 86 -62.30 -19.11 3.47
CA LEU A 86 -61.06 -19.82 3.14
C LEU A 86 -60.27 -19.10 2.02
N GLU A 87 -60.97 -18.57 1.01
CA GLU A 87 -60.39 -17.73 -0.05
C GLU A 87 -59.75 -16.45 0.51
N SER A 88 -60.43 -15.78 1.47
CA SER A 88 -59.86 -14.66 2.20
C SER A 88 -58.60 -15.05 2.97
N VAL A 89 -58.55 -16.23 3.59
CA VAL A 89 -57.36 -16.72 4.32
C VAL A 89 -56.22 -17.02 3.33
N GLU A 90 -56.51 -17.68 2.22
CA GLU A 90 -55.51 -18.05 1.21
C GLU A 90 -54.83 -16.83 0.57
N HIS A 91 -55.62 -15.80 0.25
CA HIS A 91 -55.13 -14.61 -0.44
C HIS A 91 -54.64 -13.50 0.51
N ALA A 92 -54.62 -13.75 1.82
CA ALA A 92 -54.10 -12.80 2.80
C ALA A 92 -52.58 -12.91 2.94
N TYR A 93 -51.86 -12.11 2.15
CA TYR A 93 -50.40 -11.98 2.27
C TYR A 93 -49.97 -10.51 2.23
N VAL A 94 -48.85 -10.22 2.88
CA VAL A 94 -48.20 -8.91 2.83
C VAL A 94 -46.81 -9.08 2.23
N LYS A 95 -46.54 -8.34 1.14
CA LYS A 95 -45.25 -8.36 0.44
C LYS A 95 -44.61 -6.98 0.51
N VAL A 96 -43.42 -6.94 1.12
CA VAL A 96 -42.61 -5.74 1.14
C VAL A 96 -41.67 -5.75 -0.04
N TRP A 97 -41.79 -4.74 -0.88
CA TRP A 97 -40.89 -4.54 -2.01
C TRP A 97 -39.69 -3.70 -1.59
N ASN A 98 -38.57 -3.92 -2.27
CA ASN A 98 -37.43 -3.05 -2.09
C ASN A 98 -37.77 -1.61 -2.52
N PRO A 99 -37.24 -0.58 -1.82
CA PRO A 99 -37.43 0.79 -2.26
C PRO A 99 -36.71 1.01 -3.60
N SER A 100 -37.47 1.15 -4.68
CA SER A 100 -36.93 1.39 -6.02
C SER A 100 -36.82 2.88 -6.33
N LEU A 101 -35.67 3.29 -6.87
CA LEU A 101 -35.49 4.62 -7.45
C LEU A 101 -36.00 4.60 -8.89
N TRP A 102 -37.26 4.97 -9.07
CA TRP A 102 -37.81 5.18 -10.41
C TRP A 102 -37.12 6.40 -11.05
N LEU A 103 -36.24 6.16 -12.03
CA LEU A 103 -35.86 7.21 -12.97
C LEU A 103 -36.99 7.35 -14.00
N GLU A 104 -37.36 8.60 -14.31
CA GLU A 104 -38.43 8.99 -15.25
C GLU A 104 -38.35 8.37 -16.67
N ARG A 105 -37.34 7.55 -16.98
CA ARG A 105 -37.15 6.91 -18.30
C ARG A 105 -37.57 5.44 -18.40
N GLY A 106 -38.28 4.90 -17.42
CA GLY A 106 -38.79 3.52 -17.47
C GLY A 106 -37.72 2.43 -17.28
N GLU A 107 -36.48 2.81 -16.98
CA GLU A 107 -35.43 1.89 -16.52
C GLU A 107 -35.33 1.97 -15.00
N SER A 108 -35.77 0.92 -14.32
CA SER A 108 -35.60 0.77 -12.87
C SER A 108 -34.18 0.28 -12.58
N TRP A 109 -33.29 1.17 -12.16
CA TRP A 109 -32.05 0.77 -11.51
C TRP A 109 -32.34 0.72 -10.00
N SER A 110 -32.36 -0.48 -9.43
CA SER A 110 -32.41 -0.64 -7.99
C SER A 110 -31.01 -0.99 -7.49
N ILE A 111 -30.57 -0.26 -6.46
CA ILE A 111 -29.37 -0.60 -5.70
C ILE A 111 -29.64 -1.82 -4.81
N TYR A 112 -30.93 -2.13 -4.60
CA TYR A 112 -31.42 -3.22 -3.77
C TYR A 112 -31.69 -4.48 -4.60
N ASP A 113 -31.66 -5.64 -3.96
CA ASP A 113 -32.06 -6.89 -4.62
C ASP A 113 -33.52 -6.82 -5.08
N ASN A 114 -33.82 -7.26 -6.31
CA ASN A 114 -35.19 -7.23 -6.84
C ASN A 114 -35.99 -8.42 -6.30
N GLN A 115 -36.22 -8.40 -4.99
CA GLN A 115 -36.93 -9.45 -4.27
C GLN A 115 -38.00 -8.81 -3.39
N ALA A 116 -39.21 -9.35 -3.46
CA ALA A 116 -40.22 -9.13 -2.45
C ALA A 116 -39.95 -10.06 -1.27
N VAL A 117 -40.14 -9.57 -0.06
CA VAL A 117 -40.13 -10.40 1.14
C VAL A 117 -41.56 -10.53 1.63
N GLU A 118 -42.05 -11.76 1.68
CA GLU A 118 -43.32 -12.09 2.32
C GLU A 118 -43.19 -11.94 3.83
N CYS A 119 -44.13 -11.20 4.42
CA CYS A 119 -44.26 -11.06 5.87
C CYS A 119 -45.07 -12.23 6.42
N GLN A 120 -44.88 -12.50 7.71
CA GLN A 120 -45.70 -13.50 8.38
C GLN A 120 -47.08 -12.91 8.63
N VAL A 121 -48.12 -13.60 8.18
CA VAL A 121 -49.51 -13.16 8.28
C VAL A 121 -50.32 -14.25 8.94
N ALA A 122 -51.18 -13.89 9.90
CA ALA A 122 -52.18 -14.78 10.48
C ALA A 122 -53.57 -14.18 10.27
N VAL A 123 -54.54 -15.02 9.93
CA VAL A 123 -55.93 -14.62 9.71
C VAL A 123 -56.85 -15.53 10.50
N ALA A 124 -57.87 -14.97 11.13
CA ALA A 124 -58.94 -15.74 11.74
C ALA A 124 -60.29 -15.06 11.53
N PHE A 125 -61.34 -15.88 11.46
CA PHE A 125 -62.72 -15.48 11.48
C PHE A 125 -63.31 -15.88 12.82
N VAL A 126 -63.91 -14.92 13.52
CA VAL A 126 -64.57 -15.15 14.81
C VAL A 126 -66.03 -14.74 14.73
N ASP A 127 -66.92 -15.51 15.35
CA ASP A 127 -68.34 -15.16 15.44
C ASP A 127 -68.61 -14.06 16.48
N SER A 128 -69.90 -13.73 16.68
CA SER A 128 -70.33 -12.73 17.68
C SER A 128 -70.05 -13.12 19.13
N GLU A 129 -69.79 -14.40 19.42
CA GLU A 129 -69.47 -14.91 20.76
C GLU A 129 -67.95 -15.07 20.97
N GLY A 130 -67.14 -14.79 19.93
CA GLY A 130 -65.69 -14.94 19.93
C GLY A 130 -65.20 -16.36 19.66
N GLN A 131 -66.06 -17.26 19.17
CA GLN A 131 -65.67 -18.60 18.72
C GLN A 131 -65.03 -18.52 17.34
N VAL A 132 -63.92 -19.24 17.15
CA VAL A 132 -63.22 -19.31 15.87
C VAL A 132 -64.02 -20.15 14.88
N LEU A 133 -64.38 -19.54 13.74
CA LEU A 133 -65.04 -20.20 12.61
C LEU A 133 -63.99 -20.82 11.68
N HIS A 134 -63.09 -19.99 11.17
CA HIS A 134 -61.97 -20.40 10.30
C HIS A 134 -60.70 -19.63 10.68
N LYS A 135 -59.53 -20.20 10.38
CA LYS A 135 -58.23 -19.57 10.62
C LYS A 135 -57.19 -20.03 9.61
N SER A 136 -56.08 -19.30 9.48
CA SER A 136 -54.91 -19.78 8.76
C SER A 136 -54.48 -21.14 9.30
N GLY A 137 -54.34 -22.08 8.40
CA GLY A 137 -54.07 -23.49 8.68
C GLY A 137 -53.89 -24.25 7.37
N ASP A 138 -53.64 -25.54 7.48
CA ASP A 138 -53.49 -26.40 6.31
C ASP A 138 -54.88 -26.89 5.89
N PHE A 139 -55.32 -26.52 4.69
CA PHE A 139 -56.59 -26.98 4.12
C PHE A 139 -56.54 -27.06 2.58
N LEU A 140 -57.48 -27.81 2.00
CA LEU A 140 -57.74 -27.85 0.56
C LEU A 140 -59.22 -27.57 0.32
N SER A 141 -59.53 -26.55 -0.47
CA SER A 141 -60.90 -26.14 -0.83
C SER A 141 -61.17 -26.47 -2.30
N PHE A 142 -62.43 -26.73 -2.64
CA PHE A 142 -62.85 -26.97 -4.02
C PHE A 142 -64.35 -26.72 -4.19
N GLU A 143 -64.74 -26.43 -5.42
CA GLU A 143 -66.14 -26.48 -5.85
C GLU A 143 -66.52 -27.93 -6.07
N TYR A 144 -67.76 -28.34 -5.77
CA TYR A 144 -68.18 -29.71 -6.02
C TYR A 144 -69.55 -29.82 -6.70
N VAL A 145 -69.72 -30.97 -7.35
CA VAL A 145 -71.00 -31.48 -7.83
C VAL A 145 -71.23 -32.90 -7.34
N THR A 146 -72.46 -33.27 -7.06
CA THR A 146 -72.82 -34.62 -6.67
C THR A 146 -72.74 -35.57 -7.85
N GLU A 147 -72.59 -36.85 -7.56
CA GLU A 147 -72.61 -37.90 -8.58
C GLU A 147 -73.87 -37.88 -9.47
N ALA A 148 -75.02 -37.48 -8.92
CA ALA A 148 -76.26 -37.38 -9.71
C ALA A 148 -76.18 -36.29 -10.80
N ILE A 149 -75.60 -35.13 -10.48
CA ILE A 149 -75.42 -34.04 -11.44
C ILE A 149 -74.27 -34.33 -12.39
N TRP A 150 -73.14 -34.86 -11.89
CA TRP A 150 -72.04 -35.30 -12.76
C TRP A 150 -72.55 -36.27 -13.83
N LEU A 151 -73.29 -37.31 -13.43
CA LEU A 151 -73.84 -38.30 -14.37
C LEU A 151 -74.93 -37.74 -15.29
N SER A 152 -75.48 -36.55 -15.06
CA SER A 152 -76.42 -35.90 -15.99
C SER A 152 -75.70 -35.33 -17.23
N GLY A 153 -74.40 -35.02 -17.11
CA GLY A 153 -73.59 -34.36 -18.13
C GLY A 153 -73.54 -32.84 -18.02
N GLU A 154 -74.08 -32.26 -16.94
CA GLU A 154 -74.09 -30.81 -16.68
C GLU A 154 -72.90 -30.37 -15.81
N ASP A 155 -71.69 -30.49 -16.34
CA ASP A 155 -70.44 -30.20 -15.59
C ASP A 155 -70.25 -28.72 -15.21
N SER A 156 -71.04 -27.83 -15.80
CA SER A 156 -70.97 -26.38 -15.55
C SER A 156 -71.79 -25.93 -14.35
N ILE A 157 -72.58 -26.81 -13.73
CA ILE A 157 -73.45 -26.44 -12.60
C ILE A 157 -72.74 -26.75 -11.29
N ARG A 158 -72.29 -25.73 -10.57
CA ARG A 158 -71.77 -25.86 -9.21
C ARG A 158 -72.92 -26.09 -8.22
N GLU A 159 -72.87 -27.17 -7.43
CA GLU A 159 -73.85 -27.41 -6.37
C GLU A 159 -73.44 -26.79 -5.04
N GLY A 160 -72.14 -26.78 -4.74
CA GLY A 160 -71.66 -26.22 -3.48
C GLY A 160 -70.14 -26.19 -3.42
N TYR A 161 -69.66 -25.88 -2.22
CA TYR A 161 -68.24 -25.84 -1.92
C TYR A 161 -67.93 -26.74 -0.74
N ALA A 162 -66.76 -27.35 -0.78
CA ALA A 162 -66.28 -28.22 0.27
C ALA A 162 -64.80 -27.97 0.53
N TRP A 163 -64.35 -28.39 1.71
CA TRP A 163 -62.94 -28.34 2.06
C TRP A 163 -62.50 -29.55 2.88
N LEU A 164 -61.21 -29.86 2.81
CA LEU A 164 -60.52 -30.90 3.55
C LEU A 164 -59.61 -30.25 4.59
N ASP A 165 -59.64 -30.80 5.80
CA ASP A 165 -58.71 -30.44 6.86
C ASP A 165 -57.40 -31.20 6.67
N LEU A 166 -56.31 -30.45 6.50
CA LEU A 166 -54.97 -30.98 6.32
C LEU A 166 -54.11 -30.75 7.56
N SER A 167 -54.67 -30.33 8.69
CA SER A 167 -53.91 -29.93 9.89
C SER A 167 -52.97 -31.01 10.45
N ASP A 168 -53.17 -32.30 10.13
CA ASP A 168 -52.22 -33.37 10.45
C ASP A 168 -51.20 -33.54 9.30
N PRO A 169 -49.96 -33.05 9.45
CA PRO A 169 -48.93 -33.20 8.42
C PRO A 169 -48.43 -34.65 8.28
N SER A 170 -48.78 -35.55 9.20
CA SER A 170 -48.42 -36.97 9.15
C SER A 170 -49.44 -37.84 8.42
N ASP A 171 -50.58 -37.29 8.03
CA ASP A 171 -51.59 -38.01 7.27
C ASP A 171 -51.04 -38.37 5.87
N GLU A 172 -50.87 -39.67 5.63
CA GLU A 172 -50.34 -40.20 4.37
C GLU A 172 -51.29 -39.92 3.19
N ARG A 173 -52.60 -39.76 3.44
CA ARG A 173 -53.63 -39.54 2.41
C ARG A 173 -53.37 -38.30 1.58
N TYR A 174 -52.76 -37.28 2.18
CA TYR A 174 -52.61 -35.96 1.57
C TYR A 174 -51.17 -35.58 1.20
N GLN A 175 -50.20 -36.49 1.40
CA GLN A 175 -48.78 -36.24 1.09
C GLN A 175 -48.55 -35.91 -0.38
N MET A 176 -49.34 -36.49 -1.28
CA MET A 176 -49.25 -36.20 -2.70
C MET A 176 -49.54 -34.73 -3.01
N PHE A 177 -50.63 -34.17 -2.45
CA PHE A 177 -50.96 -32.76 -2.64
C PHE A 177 -49.88 -31.85 -2.04
N ARG A 178 -49.37 -32.18 -0.85
CA ARG A 178 -48.25 -31.47 -0.22
C ARG A 178 -46.99 -31.48 -1.09
N ASN A 179 -46.68 -32.60 -1.75
CA ASN A 179 -45.53 -32.72 -2.63
C ASN A 179 -45.70 -31.92 -3.94
N ILE A 180 -46.89 -31.95 -4.54
CA ILE A 180 -47.22 -31.15 -5.73
C ILE A 180 -47.09 -29.67 -5.36
N TYR A 181 -47.80 -29.24 -4.31
CA TYR A 181 -47.82 -27.87 -3.83
C TYR A 181 -46.43 -27.38 -3.40
N GLY A 182 -45.62 -28.21 -2.73
CA GLY A 182 -44.24 -27.87 -2.37
C GLY A 182 -43.30 -27.69 -3.57
N GLY A 183 -43.64 -28.23 -4.73
CA GLY A 183 -42.88 -28.08 -5.97
C GLY A 183 -43.30 -26.86 -6.80
N THR A 184 -44.60 -26.59 -6.92
CA THR A 184 -45.17 -25.56 -7.82
C THR A 184 -45.75 -24.35 -7.10
N GLY A 185 -46.12 -24.48 -5.83
CA GLY A 185 -46.86 -23.47 -5.06
C GLY A 185 -48.35 -23.41 -5.37
N ASN A 186 -48.88 -24.36 -6.16
CA ASN A 186 -50.29 -24.46 -6.52
C ASN A 186 -50.68 -25.91 -6.88
N LEU A 187 -51.95 -26.15 -7.13
CA LEU A 187 -52.45 -27.45 -7.57
C LEU A 187 -52.90 -27.46 -9.04
N ASP A 188 -52.36 -26.58 -9.90
CA ASP A 188 -52.80 -26.43 -11.30
C ASP A 188 -52.68 -27.73 -12.13
N SER A 189 -51.77 -28.63 -11.73
CA SER A 189 -51.64 -29.96 -12.36
C SER A 189 -52.81 -30.92 -12.05
N VAL A 190 -53.63 -30.59 -11.05
CA VAL A 190 -54.81 -31.35 -10.62
C VAL A 190 -56.04 -30.70 -11.23
N TYR A 191 -56.71 -31.40 -12.15
CA TYR A 191 -57.89 -30.87 -12.83
C TYR A 191 -59.17 -31.10 -12.00
N ALA A 192 -59.37 -32.33 -11.54
CA ALA A 192 -60.56 -32.71 -10.77
C ALA A 192 -60.25 -33.80 -9.74
N LEU A 193 -61.11 -33.89 -8.72
CA LEU A 193 -61.07 -34.89 -7.67
C LEU A 193 -62.39 -35.67 -7.67
N ARG A 194 -62.32 -36.99 -7.55
CA ARG A 194 -63.48 -37.83 -7.24
C ARG A 194 -63.35 -38.32 -5.82
N LEU A 195 -64.30 -37.95 -4.98
CA LEU A 195 -64.24 -38.11 -3.53
C LEU A 195 -65.46 -38.87 -3.06
N THR A 196 -65.27 -39.93 -2.27
CA THR A 196 -66.37 -40.67 -1.62
C THR A 196 -66.18 -40.61 -0.11
N GLY A 197 -67.19 -40.12 0.61
CA GLY A 197 -67.04 -39.79 2.02
C GLY A 197 -68.29 -39.20 2.67
N THR A 198 -68.09 -38.44 3.74
CA THR A 198 -69.17 -37.84 4.54
C THR A 198 -68.99 -36.35 4.71
N PHE A 199 -70.09 -35.60 4.76
CA PHE A 199 -70.09 -34.18 5.12
C PHE A 199 -70.28 -33.96 6.63
N ASN A 200 -69.52 -33.03 7.18
CA ASN A 200 -69.76 -32.41 8.48
C ASN A 200 -69.85 -30.89 8.29
N GLY A 201 -71.05 -30.40 7.99
CA GLY A 201 -71.23 -29.04 7.48
C GLY A 201 -70.62 -28.91 6.08
N SER A 202 -69.74 -27.93 5.89
CA SER A 202 -68.96 -27.72 4.65
C SER A 202 -67.67 -28.56 4.58
N ARG A 203 -67.24 -29.16 5.69
CA ARG A 203 -66.06 -30.02 5.75
C ARG A 203 -66.39 -31.40 5.18
N PHE A 204 -65.56 -31.87 4.24
CA PHE A 204 -65.69 -33.20 3.66
C PHE A 204 -64.63 -34.15 4.25
N GLU A 205 -65.06 -35.34 4.66
CA GLU A 205 -64.16 -36.39 5.16
C GLU A 205 -64.10 -37.54 4.16
N PRO A 206 -63.00 -37.64 3.36
CA PRO A 206 -62.89 -38.63 2.30
C PRO A 206 -62.45 -39.99 2.86
N TYR A 207 -63.21 -41.03 2.48
CA TYR A 207 -62.85 -42.44 2.67
C TYR A 207 -62.18 -43.01 1.42
N ALA A 208 -62.54 -42.53 0.24
CA ALA A 208 -61.82 -42.77 -1.00
C ALA A 208 -61.60 -41.48 -1.77
N MET A 209 -60.46 -41.40 -2.46
CA MET A 209 -60.12 -40.27 -3.31
C MET A 209 -59.41 -40.76 -4.57
N ALA A 210 -59.86 -40.24 -5.70
CA ALA A 210 -59.17 -40.35 -6.98
C ALA A 210 -58.94 -38.95 -7.55
N MET A 211 -57.87 -38.82 -8.32
CA MET A 211 -57.45 -37.55 -8.91
C MET A 211 -57.40 -37.69 -10.43
N LEU A 212 -57.81 -36.63 -11.12
CA LEU A 212 -57.60 -36.46 -12.55
C LEU A 212 -56.54 -35.37 -12.75
N ASP A 213 -55.38 -35.76 -13.28
CA ASP A 213 -54.35 -34.78 -13.65
C ASP A 213 -54.68 -34.08 -14.98
N TYR A 214 -54.04 -32.94 -15.21
CA TYR A 214 -54.28 -32.10 -16.38
C TYR A 214 -53.97 -32.82 -17.71
N ASP A 215 -52.97 -33.70 -17.73
CA ASP A 215 -52.58 -34.45 -18.93
C ASP A 215 -53.60 -35.55 -19.26
N ALA A 216 -54.15 -36.22 -18.24
CA ALA A 216 -55.19 -37.22 -18.35
C ALA A 216 -56.51 -36.60 -18.80
N TYR A 217 -56.84 -35.42 -18.30
CA TYR A 217 -57.94 -34.60 -18.80
C TYR A 217 -57.78 -34.32 -20.30
N HIS A 218 -56.63 -33.78 -20.73
CA HIS A 218 -56.38 -33.49 -22.15
C HIS A 218 -56.40 -34.75 -23.01
N ARG A 219 -55.86 -35.88 -22.54
CA ARG A 219 -55.94 -37.16 -23.27
C ARG A 219 -57.39 -37.62 -23.46
N ALA A 220 -58.24 -37.48 -22.45
CA ALA A 220 -59.66 -37.83 -22.54
C ALA A 220 -60.39 -36.92 -23.55
N MET A 221 -60.12 -35.62 -23.52
CA MET A 221 -60.76 -34.64 -24.41
C MET A 221 -60.24 -34.72 -25.87
N ASP A 222 -58.93 -34.89 -26.07
CA ASP A 222 -58.30 -34.97 -27.40
C ASP A 222 -58.51 -36.33 -28.08
N GLY A 223 -58.55 -37.42 -27.31
CA GLY A 223 -58.82 -38.78 -27.81
C GLY A 223 -60.20 -38.91 -28.46
N GLN A 224 -61.17 -38.16 -27.94
CA GLN A 224 -62.53 -38.05 -28.46
C GLN A 224 -62.61 -37.14 -29.71
N ALA A 225 -61.78 -36.10 -29.81
CA ALA A 225 -61.74 -35.20 -30.97
C ALA A 225 -61.28 -35.89 -32.27
N GLN A 226 -60.54 -37.01 -32.20
CA GLN A 226 -60.13 -37.78 -33.38
C GLN A 226 -61.24 -38.65 -33.99
N GLY A 227 -62.37 -38.83 -33.29
CA GLY A 227 -63.52 -39.59 -33.78
C GLY A 227 -64.32 -38.89 -34.88
N ASP A 228 -64.26 -37.56 -34.97
CA ASP A 228 -65.16 -36.75 -35.81
C ASP A 228 -64.39 -35.89 -36.83
N SER A 229 -63.63 -36.56 -37.71
CA SER A 229 -62.77 -35.94 -38.73
C SER A 229 -63.50 -35.21 -39.88
N ASN A 230 -64.77 -34.81 -39.72
CA ASN A 230 -65.56 -34.15 -40.76
C ASN A 230 -66.14 -32.77 -40.43
N SER A 231 -65.85 -32.16 -39.27
CA SER A 231 -66.26 -30.77 -39.00
C SER A 231 -65.12 -29.77 -39.30
N SER A 232 -65.21 -29.10 -40.45
CA SER A 232 -64.30 -28.03 -40.87
C SER A 232 -64.66 -26.66 -40.27
N SER A 233 -64.91 -26.63 -38.97
CA SER A 233 -65.02 -25.41 -38.17
C SER A 233 -64.26 -25.68 -36.88
N GLY A 234 -63.28 -24.85 -36.51
CA GLY A 234 -62.51 -25.00 -35.28
C GLY A 234 -63.31 -24.77 -33.98
N ALA A 235 -64.46 -25.43 -33.88
CA ALA A 235 -65.22 -25.60 -32.65
C ALA A 235 -64.66 -26.83 -31.94
N LEU A 236 -64.27 -26.65 -30.68
CA LEU A 236 -64.01 -27.76 -29.76
C LEU A 236 -65.28 -28.64 -29.69
N PRO A 237 -65.16 -29.96 -29.49
CA PRO A 237 -66.33 -30.80 -29.31
C PRO A 237 -67.18 -30.31 -28.12
N ASP A 238 -68.51 -30.29 -28.25
CA ASP A 238 -69.48 -29.99 -27.19
C ASP A 238 -69.58 -31.12 -26.13
N HIS A 239 -68.48 -31.81 -25.84
CA HIS A 239 -68.47 -32.94 -24.90
C HIS A 239 -68.02 -32.48 -23.52
N THR A 240 -68.78 -32.86 -22.49
CA THR A 240 -68.44 -32.57 -21.10
C THR A 240 -67.51 -33.64 -20.53
N LEU A 241 -66.73 -33.32 -19.50
CA LEU A 241 -65.84 -34.27 -18.84
C LEU A 241 -66.61 -35.46 -18.26
N ALA A 242 -67.83 -35.25 -17.75
CA ALA A 242 -68.68 -36.33 -17.29
C ALA A 242 -69.22 -37.22 -18.43
N GLU A 243 -69.36 -36.70 -19.65
CA GLU A 243 -69.60 -37.54 -20.83
C GLU A 243 -68.43 -38.48 -21.11
N ALA A 244 -67.20 -37.96 -21.10
CA ALA A 244 -66.00 -38.78 -21.28
C ALA A 244 -65.82 -39.82 -20.15
N ASP A 245 -66.15 -39.45 -18.91
CA ASP A 245 -66.10 -40.35 -17.75
C ASP A 245 -67.11 -41.50 -17.88
N ARG A 246 -68.36 -41.19 -18.32
CA ARG A 246 -69.40 -42.21 -18.60
C ARG A 246 -69.01 -43.19 -19.71
N LEU A 247 -68.25 -42.73 -20.71
CA LEU A 247 -67.74 -43.57 -21.80
C LEU A 247 -66.53 -44.41 -21.40
N GLY A 248 -65.94 -44.14 -20.22
CA GLY A 248 -64.77 -44.84 -19.70
C GLY A 248 -63.44 -44.35 -20.28
N ASP A 249 -63.43 -43.14 -20.86
CA ASP A 249 -62.24 -42.54 -21.47
C ASP A 249 -61.39 -41.71 -20.48
N VAL A 250 -61.92 -41.48 -19.28
CA VAL A 250 -61.23 -40.74 -18.21
C VAL A 250 -60.45 -41.72 -17.33
N GLU A 251 -59.13 -41.54 -17.28
CA GLU A 251 -58.23 -42.33 -16.45
C GLU A 251 -58.04 -41.68 -15.08
N TRP A 252 -58.86 -42.07 -14.10
CA TRP A 252 -58.72 -41.62 -12.72
C TRP A 252 -57.54 -42.29 -12.02
N GLN A 253 -56.64 -41.51 -11.45
CA GLN A 253 -55.58 -41.99 -10.58
C GLN A 253 -56.13 -42.17 -9.16
N GLN A 254 -56.38 -43.42 -8.74
CA GLN A 254 -56.79 -43.71 -7.37
C GLN A 254 -55.66 -43.37 -6.39
N LEU A 255 -55.93 -42.52 -5.40
CA LEU A 255 -54.99 -42.15 -4.35
C LEU A 255 -55.09 -43.11 -3.16
N PHE A 256 -56.31 -43.32 -2.67
CA PHE A 256 -56.61 -44.28 -1.61
C PHE A 256 -58.09 -44.71 -1.66
N ASP A 257 -58.39 -45.85 -1.03
CA ASP A 257 -59.75 -46.35 -0.84
C ASP A 257 -59.84 -47.11 0.47
N HIS A 258 -60.57 -46.54 1.41
CA HIS A 258 -60.86 -47.06 2.74
C HIS A 258 -62.36 -47.09 3.00
N THR A 259 -63.19 -47.17 1.96
CA THR A 259 -64.65 -47.23 2.10
C THR A 259 -65.13 -48.44 2.90
N ASP A 260 -64.31 -49.50 2.99
CA ASP A 260 -64.53 -50.68 3.83
C ASP A 260 -64.43 -50.41 5.34
N GLN A 261 -63.82 -49.29 5.74
CA GLN A 261 -63.64 -48.87 7.13
C GLN A 261 -64.75 -47.94 7.63
N ALA A 262 -65.67 -47.52 6.75
CA ALA A 262 -66.81 -46.71 7.15
C ALA A 262 -67.77 -47.51 8.05
N ASP A 263 -68.38 -46.84 9.02
CA ASP A 263 -69.43 -47.43 9.85
C ASP A 263 -70.61 -47.84 8.94
N PRO A 264 -71.11 -49.10 9.03
CA PRO A 264 -72.24 -49.56 8.21
C PRO A 264 -73.49 -48.68 8.26
N ASP A 265 -73.69 -47.90 9.33
CA ASP A 265 -74.82 -46.98 9.49
C ASP A 265 -74.58 -45.59 8.86
N THR A 266 -73.38 -45.34 8.32
CA THR A 266 -73.01 -44.06 7.72
C THR A 266 -73.23 -44.07 6.20
N GLU A 267 -74.05 -43.15 5.71
CA GLU A 267 -74.28 -42.98 4.27
C GLU A 267 -73.11 -42.24 3.64
N LEU A 268 -72.37 -42.93 2.75
CA LEU A 268 -71.29 -42.34 1.98
C LEU A 268 -71.83 -41.69 0.71
N VAL A 269 -71.37 -40.48 0.42
CA VAL A 269 -71.73 -39.73 -0.80
C VAL A 269 -70.50 -39.59 -1.68
N THR A 270 -70.68 -39.75 -2.99
CA THR A 270 -69.65 -39.46 -3.99
C THR A 270 -69.87 -38.06 -4.58
N ILE A 271 -68.81 -37.25 -4.55
CA ILE A 271 -68.77 -35.91 -5.13
C ILE A 271 -67.57 -35.77 -6.07
N TYR A 272 -67.71 -34.87 -7.03
CA TYR A 272 -66.67 -34.50 -7.99
C TYR A 272 -66.25 -33.07 -7.69
N GLY A 273 -65.04 -32.90 -7.21
CA GLY A 273 -64.42 -31.61 -6.89
C GLY A 273 -63.67 -31.04 -8.10
N THR A 274 -63.89 -29.76 -8.40
CA THR A 274 -63.21 -29.01 -9.46
C THR A 274 -62.52 -27.79 -8.88
N PHE A 275 -61.46 -27.33 -9.55
CA PHE A 275 -60.65 -26.18 -9.12
C PHE A 275 -60.13 -26.32 -7.67
N PRO A 276 -59.42 -27.42 -7.33
CA PRO A 276 -58.90 -27.58 -5.98
C PRO A 276 -57.82 -26.52 -5.71
N SER A 277 -58.04 -25.74 -4.65
CA SER A 277 -57.06 -24.83 -4.09
C SER A 277 -56.54 -25.34 -2.76
N MET A 278 -55.30 -24.99 -2.41
CA MET A 278 -54.65 -25.48 -1.21
C MET A 278 -53.83 -24.39 -0.55
N MET A 279 -53.93 -24.33 0.77
CA MET A 279 -53.11 -23.47 1.60
C MET A 279 -52.30 -24.31 2.58
N LEU A 280 -51.01 -23.99 2.70
CA LEU A 280 -50.14 -24.49 3.77
C LEU A 280 -49.71 -23.31 4.62
N TYR A 281 -49.94 -23.41 5.92
CA TYR A 281 -49.67 -22.33 6.86
C TYR A 281 -48.44 -22.64 7.71
N ASP A 282 -47.42 -21.79 7.61
CA ASP A 282 -46.28 -21.79 8.51
C ASP A 282 -46.62 -20.96 9.75
N GLU A 283 -46.81 -21.63 10.90
CA GLU A 283 -47.04 -20.96 12.19
C GLU A 283 -45.90 -20.00 12.56
N GLY A 284 -44.73 -20.19 11.95
CA GLY A 284 -43.54 -19.35 12.06
C GLY A 284 -42.94 -19.33 13.47
N PRO A 285 -42.01 -18.38 13.71
CA PRO A 285 -41.31 -18.32 14.99
C PRO A 285 -42.17 -17.72 16.12
N GLN A 286 -41.75 -17.98 17.34
CA GLN A 286 -42.32 -17.40 18.56
C GLN A 286 -42.34 -15.87 18.52
N VAL A 287 -43.50 -15.30 18.85
CA VAL A 287 -43.74 -13.85 18.80
C VAL A 287 -43.45 -13.24 20.16
N HIS A 288 -42.50 -12.30 20.16
CA HIS A 288 -42.15 -11.52 21.35
C HIS A 288 -42.62 -10.09 21.13
N CYS A 289 -43.56 -9.63 21.95
CA CYS A 289 -44.11 -8.28 21.85
C CYS A 289 -44.36 -7.70 23.25
N ASP A 290 -44.67 -6.39 23.34
CA ASP A 290 -44.93 -5.73 24.62
C ASP A 290 -46.15 -6.32 25.36
N LEU A 291 -46.99 -7.07 24.65
CA LEU A 291 -48.19 -7.74 25.16
C LEU A 291 -47.89 -9.10 25.81
N GLY A 292 -46.69 -9.66 25.63
CA GLY A 292 -46.30 -10.98 26.12
C GLY A 292 -45.56 -11.82 25.07
N ASP A 293 -45.15 -13.01 25.50
CA ASP A 293 -44.54 -14.02 24.64
C ASP A 293 -45.60 -15.03 24.19
N TYR A 294 -45.81 -15.16 22.89
CA TYR A 294 -46.81 -16.04 22.29
C TYR A 294 -46.12 -17.11 21.43
N PRO A 295 -46.55 -18.39 21.48
CA PRO A 295 -45.92 -19.47 20.72
C PRO A 295 -45.94 -19.23 19.21
N SER A 296 -47.02 -18.66 18.68
CA SER A 296 -47.19 -18.29 17.28
C SER A 296 -47.90 -16.94 17.11
N LEU A 297 -47.88 -16.41 15.88
CA LEU A 297 -48.64 -15.20 15.53
C LEU A 297 -50.15 -15.45 15.62
N MET A 298 -50.59 -16.67 15.34
CA MET A 298 -51.99 -17.08 15.47
C MET A 298 -52.45 -17.04 16.93
N ASP A 299 -51.63 -17.52 17.87
CA ASP A 299 -51.98 -17.49 19.30
C ASP A 299 -52.12 -16.06 19.82
N LEU A 300 -51.26 -15.14 19.35
CA LEU A 300 -51.38 -13.71 19.65
C LEU A 300 -52.70 -13.15 19.09
N LEU A 301 -53.02 -13.46 17.84
CA LEU A 301 -54.24 -13.00 17.18
C LEU A 301 -55.49 -13.48 17.92
N LEU A 302 -55.55 -14.76 18.31
CA LEU A 302 -56.68 -15.35 19.02
C LEU A 302 -56.84 -14.83 20.46
N ASP A 303 -55.75 -14.58 21.19
CA ASP A 303 -55.81 -13.92 22.51
C ASP A 303 -56.41 -12.51 22.41
N LYS A 304 -56.07 -11.77 21.34
CA LYS A 304 -56.53 -10.40 21.11
C LYS A 304 -57.87 -10.27 20.41
N ALA A 305 -58.35 -11.33 19.75
CA ALA A 305 -59.67 -11.41 19.12
C ALA A 305 -60.81 -10.97 20.06
N THR A 306 -60.68 -11.29 21.35
CA THR A 306 -61.67 -10.99 22.39
C THR A 306 -61.95 -9.50 22.61
N TYR A 307 -61.09 -8.59 22.12
CA TYR A 307 -61.22 -7.14 22.35
C TYR A 307 -62.00 -6.38 21.25
N SER A 308 -62.38 -7.00 20.13
CA SER A 308 -62.99 -6.27 18.98
C SER A 308 -64.52 -6.07 19.04
N HIS A 309 -65.14 -6.16 20.22
CA HIS A 309 -66.59 -6.01 20.37
C HIS A 309 -67.01 -4.53 20.31
N GLY A 310 -67.22 -3.99 19.10
CA GLY A 310 -67.88 -2.69 18.97
C GLY A 310 -67.81 -1.98 17.61
N GLY A 311 -68.58 -2.47 16.63
CA GLY A 311 -69.17 -1.69 15.52
C GLY A 311 -68.25 -1.16 14.42
N PHE A 312 -68.66 -1.37 13.15
CA PHE A 312 -68.33 -0.70 11.86
C PHE A 312 -66.92 -0.15 11.54
N TYR A 313 -65.95 -0.21 12.44
CA TYR A 313 -64.66 0.43 12.30
C TYR A 313 -63.57 -0.61 12.28
N THR A 314 -62.68 -0.47 11.31
CA THR A 314 -61.43 -1.21 11.31
C THR A 314 -60.67 -0.85 12.57
N TYR A 315 -60.57 -1.80 13.51
CA TYR A 315 -59.81 -1.61 14.74
C TYR A 315 -58.35 -1.91 14.44
N TYR A 316 -57.48 -0.94 14.76
CA TYR A 316 -56.05 -1.07 14.58
C TYR A 316 -55.36 -0.89 15.93
N ASP A 317 -54.59 -1.90 16.33
CA ASP A 317 -53.62 -1.77 17.41
C ASP A 317 -52.23 -2.13 16.85
N SER A 318 -51.37 -1.13 16.76
CA SER A 318 -49.95 -1.32 16.43
C SER A 318 -49.19 -1.54 17.72
N SER A 319 -49.13 -2.79 18.19
CA SER A 319 -48.67 -3.08 19.54
C SER A 319 -47.16 -3.05 19.73
N GLN A 320 -46.35 -2.71 18.71
CA GLN A 320 -44.93 -2.37 18.84
C GLN A 320 -44.40 -1.69 17.56
N GLU A 321 -44.02 -0.41 17.63
CA GLU A 321 -43.30 0.28 16.54
C GLU A 321 -41.78 0.19 16.77
N SER A 322 -41.20 -1.01 16.67
CA SER A 322 -39.75 -1.21 16.73
C SER A 322 -39.20 -1.61 15.37
N LEU A 323 -37.98 -1.16 15.06
CA LEU A 323 -37.27 -1.62 13.86
C LEU A 323 -36.89 -3.10 13.93
N TRP A 324 -36.92 -3.71 15.12
CA TRP A 324 -36.58 -5.12 15.32
C TRP A 324 -37.76 -6.06 15.07
N ASN A 325 -38.96 -5.64 15.46
CA ASN A 325 -40.19 -6.40 15.32
C ASN A 325 -41.34 -5.40 15.24
N ILE A 326 -42.19 -5.54 14.23
CA ILE A 326 -43.47 -4.85 14.13
C ILE A 326 -44.57 -5.90 14.07
N VAL A 327 -45.64 -5.68 14.84
CA VAL A 327 -46.88 -6.44 14.75
C VAL A 327 -48.02 -5.45 14.50
N VAL A 328 -48.82 -5.73 13.47
CA VAL A 328 -49.98 -4.92 13.09
C VAL A 328 -51.21 -5.80 13.17
N LEU A 329 -52.17 -5.42 14.00
CA LEU A 329 -53.47 -6.08 14.10
C LEU A 329 -54.51 -5.23 13.36
N SER A 330 -55.35 -5.88 12.56
CA SER A 330 -56.44 -5.26 11.81
C SER A 330 -57.67 -6.16 11.84
N ALA A 331 -58.85 -5.58 12.00
CA ALA A 331 -60.11 -6.31 12.10
C ALA A 331 -61.20 -5.69 11.22
N ARG A 332 -62.03 -6.50 10.56
CA ARG A 332 -63.18 -6.07 9.74
C ARG A 332 -64.40 -6.92 10.08
N SER A 333 -65.51 -6.28 10.41
CA SER A 333 -66.75 -6.93 10.82
C SER A 333 -67.75 -7.00 9.66
N PHE A 334 -68.38 -8.16 9.48
CA PHE A 334 -69.37 -8.42 8.43
C PHE A 334 -70.75 -8.66 9.05
N THR A 335 -71.76 -8.00 8.49
CA THR A 335 -73.11 -7.96 9.06
C THR A 335 -74.12 -7.91 7.92
N ASP A 336 -75.14 -8.74 7.99
CA ASP A 336 -76.21 -8.78 7.00
C ASP A 336 -77.20 -7.62 7.21
N TYR A 337 -77.29 -6.71 6.23
CA TYR A 337 -78.23 -5.57 6.25
C TYR A 337 -79.47 -5.79 5.38
N THR A 338 -79.64 -6.97 4.79
CA THR A 338 -80.76 -7.24 3.88
C THR A 338 -82.11 -7.06 4.59
N GLY A 339 -82.98 -6.22 4.03
CA GLY A 339 -84.31 -5.93 4.58
C GLY A 339 -84.35 -4.84 5.67
N TYR A 340 -83.26 -4.09 5.90
CA TYR A 340 -83.19 -3.06 6.93
C TYR A 340 -83.55 -1.66 6.42
N GLU A 341 -84.66 -1.08 6.89
CA GLU A 341 -85.00 0.35 6.74
C GLU A 341 -84.80 1.06 8.12
N TYR A 342 -83.85 1.99 8.21
CA TYR A 342 -83.41 2.71 9.42
C TYR A 342 -84.53 3.42 10.26
N PRO A 343 -84.30 3.73 11.57
CA PRO A 343 -84.01 2.82 12.68
C PRO A 343 -85.05 2.93 13.83
N GLY A 344 -85.24 1.85 14.56
CA GLY A 344 -85.89 1.87 15.88
C GLY A 344 -86.10 0.47 16.43
N GLU A 345 -85.19 0.02 17.29
CA GLU A 345 -85.33 -1.15 18.20
C GLU A 345 -84.89 -2.55 17.73
N VAL A 346 -84.23 -2.74 16.58
CA VAL A 346 -83.63 -4.06 16.28
C VAL A 346 -82.11 -4.02 16.47
N GLU A 347 -81.62 -4.87 17.38
CA GLU A 347 -80.21 -5.10 17.64
C GLU A 347 -79.63 -5.85 16.42
N ILE A 348 -78.73 -5.18 15.69
CA ILE A 348 -78.11 -5.75 14.49
C ILE A 348 -77.11 -6.82 14.94
N GLN A 349 -77.36 -8.09 14.58
CA GLN A 349 -76.50 -9.21 14.93
C GLN A 349 -75.33 -9.30 13.94
N LEU A 350 -74.11 -9.31 14.49
CA LEU A 350 -72.87 -9.51 13.74
C LEU A 350 -72.81 -10.97 13.24
N ASP A 351 -72.55 -11.18 11.94
CA ASP A 351 -72.35 -12.54 11.41
C ASP A 351 -70.98 -13.06 11.86
N PHE A 352 -69.91 -12.31 11.57
CA PHE A 352 -68.54 -12.64 11.98
C PHE A 352 -67.61 -11.42 11.85
N THR A 353 -66.43 -11.51 12.47
CA THR A 353 -65.33 -10.55 12.30
C THR A 353 -64.10 -11.27 11.76
N LEU A 354 -63.56 -10.75 10.66
CA LEU A 354 -62.26 -11.08 10.10
C LEU A 354 -61.19 -10.32 10.88
N ILE A 355 -60.31 -11.03 11.56
CA ILE A 355 -59.16 -10.47 12.27
C ILE A 355 -57.87 -10.94 11.60
N THR A 356 -56.90 -10.05 11.51
CA THR A 356 -55.62 -10.28 10.83
C THR A 356 -54.48 -9.75 11.68
N ALA A 357 -53.35 -10.45 11.63
CA ALA A 357 -52.10 -10.03 12.23
C ALA A 357 -50.97 -10.11 11.18
N VAL A 358 -50.13 -9.08 11.13
CA VAL A 358 -48.92 -9.07 10.30
C VAL A 358 -47.72 -8.88 11.19
N GLN A 359 -46.73 -9.74 11.07
CA GLN A 359 -45.45 -9.61 11.73
C GLN A 359 -44.31 -9.50 10.73
N ALA A 360 -43.44 -8.53 10.98
CA ALA A 360 -42.21 -8.37 10.21
C ALA A 360 -41.05 -7.89 11.08
N SER A 361 -39.83 -8.10 10.60
CA SER A 361 -38.62 -7.52 11.20
C SER A 361 -38.00 -6.53 10.23
N PRO A 362 -38.34 -5.22 10.33
CA PRO A 362 -37.92 -4.23 9.34
C PRO A 362 -36.41 -4.17 9.13
N LEU A 363 -35.63 -4.34 10.20
CA LEU A 363 -34.18 -4.32 10.16
C LEU A 363 -33.58 -5.58 9.51
N LYS A 364 -34.16 -6.77 9.74
CA LYS A 364 -33.73 -7.99 9.04
C LYS A 364 -34.04 -7.90 7.54
N ILE A 365 -35.22 -7.42 7.18
CA ILE A 365 -35.64 -7.21 5.79
C ILE A 365 -34.70 -6.19 5.10
N ALA A 366 -34.43 -5.06 5.76
CA ALA A 366 -33.52 -4.03 5.24
C ALA A 366 -32.09 -4.55 5.05
N MET A 367 -31.56 -5.33 6.00
CA MET A 367 -30.26 -5.99 5.85
C MET A 367 -30.26 -6.99 4.69
N GLY A 368 -31.35 -7.72 4.51
CA GLY A 368 -31.61 -8.56 3.35
C GLY A 368 -31.50 -7.77 2.06
N PHE A 369 -32.24 -6.67 1.91
CA PHE A 369 -32.18 -5.85 0.69
C PHE A 369 -30.79 -5.25 0.41
N LEU A 370 -30.01 -4.96 1.46
CA LEU A 370 -28.72 -4.28 1.37
C LEU A 370 -27.50 -5.22 1.32
N TRP A 371 -27.67 -6.54 1.38
CA TRP A 371 -26.54 -7.47 1.50
C TRP A 371 -25.50 -7.32 0.38
N LYS A 372 -25.96 -7.19 -0.88
CA LYS A 372 -25.09 -6.93 -2.05
C LYS A 372 -24.40 -5.57 -1.94
N VAL A 373 -25.09 -4.57 -1.41
CA VAL A 373 -24.56 -3.21 -1.22
C VAL A 373 -23.44 -3.21 -0.18
N TYR A 374 -23.60 -3.91 0.95
CA TYR A 374 -22.53 -4.09 1.93
C TYR A 374 -21.29 -4.74 1.30
N LEU A 375 -21.48 -5.79 0.50
CA LEU A 375 -20.36 -6.49 -0.14
C LEU A 375 -19.63 -5.61 -1.14
N ILE A 376 -20.35 -4.97 -2.07
CA ILE A 376 -19.75 -4.16 -3.13
C ILE A 376 -19.02 -2.95 -2.53
N THR A 377 -19.70 -2.17 -1.70
CA THR A 377 -19.11 -0.95 -1.12
C THR A 377 -18.02 -1.28 -0.09
N GLY A 378 -18.14 -2.39 0.64
CA GLY A 378 -17.10 -2.89 1.54
C GLY A 378 -15.84 -3.29 0.78
N LEU A 379 -15.99 -3.96 -0.38
CA LEU A 379 -14.87 -4.28 -1.26
C LEU A 379 -14.22 -3.02 -1.84
N VAL A 380 -15.02 -2.04 -2.26
CA VAL A 380 -14.51 -0.72 -2.71
C VAL A 380 -13.75 -0.01 -1.59
N ALA A 381 -14.29 0.01 -0.37
CA ALA A 381 -13.63 0.59 0.79
C ALA A 381 -12.31 -0.13 1.12
N LEU A 382 -12.29 -1.46 1.03
CA LEU A 382 -11.10 -2.27 1.22
C LEU A 382 -10.03 -2.00 0.15
N VAL A 383 -10.42 -1.95 -1.12
CA VAL A 383 -9.50 -1.63 -2.24
C VAL A 383 -8.96 -0.20 -2.07
N GLY A 384 -9.81 0.77 -1.77
CA GLY A 384 -9.42 2.15 -1.47
C GLY A 384 -8.41 2.21 -0.32
N PHE A 385 -8.65 1.48 0.77
CA PHE A 385 -7.72 1.37 1.89
C PHE A 385 -6.37 0.78 1.47
N LEU A 386 -6.35 -0.32 0.70
CA LEU A 386 -5.12 -0.95 0.22
C LEU A 386 -4.33 -0.01 -0.71
N LEU A 387 -5.01 0.73 -1.58
CA LEU A 387 -4.39 1.73 -2.46
C LEU A 387 -3.79 2.90 -1.67
N VAL A 388 -4.53 3.47 -0.72
CA VAL A 388 -4.04 4.55 0.15
C VAL A 388 -2.84 4.07 0.97
N ARG A 389 -2.95 2.90 1.61
CA ARG A 389 -1.85 2.27 2.37
C ARG A 389 -0.63 2.02 1.49
N GLY A 390 -0.83 1.47 0.29
CA GLY A 390 0.23 1.23 -0.68
C GLY A 390 0.91 2.52 -1.13
N SER A 391 0.12 3.56 -1.39
CA SER A 391 0.61 4.89 -1.77
C SER A 391 1.42 5.54 -0.66
N VAL A 392 0.94 5.53 0.58
CA VAL A 392 1.68 6.04 1.75
C VAL A 392 2.98 5.26 1.94
N LYS A 393 2.94 3.92 1.87
CA LYS A 393 4.14 3.09 1.98
C LYS A 393 5.19 3.41 0.90
N LYS A 394 4.75 3.53 -0.36
CA LYS A 394 5.64 3.78 -1.50
C LYS A 394 6.18 5.21 -1.52
N HIS A 395 5.38 6.22 -1.22
CA HIS A 395 5.74 7.62 -1.43
C HIS A 395 6.14 8.39 -0.16
N LEU A 396 5.80 7.90 1.03
CA LEU A 396 6.15 8.53 2.30
C LEU A 396 7.11 7.66 3.12
N ILE A 397 6.77 6.39 3.35
CA ILE A 397 7.51 5.54 4.30
C ILE A 397 8.89 5.14 3.76
N ARG A 398 8.94 4.47 2.60
CA ARG A 398 10.20 3.99 2.02
C ARG A 398 11.23 5.11 1.81
N PRO A 399 10.86 6.27 1.22
CA PRO A 399 11.82 7.36 1.04
C PRO A 399 12.36 7.91 2.36
N LEU A 400 11.52 8.05 3.40
CA LEU A 400 11.97 8.51 4.71
C LEU A 400 12.90 7.50 5.40
N GLU A 401 12.62 6.21 5.27
CA GLU A 401 13.45 5.14 5.81
C GLU A 401 14.83 5.12 5.15
N GLU A 402 14.88 5.27 3.82
CA GLU A 402 16.13 5.35 3.06
C GLU A 402 16.94 6.60 3.40
N VAL A 403 16.31 7.77 3.53
CA VAL A 403 16.98 8.99 4.00
C VAL A 403 17.59 8.77 5.39
N ASN A 404 16.83 8.18 6.31
CA ASN A 404 17.31 7.90 7.66
C ASN A 404 18.47 6.89 7.68
N GLN A 405 18.41 5.83 6.87
CA GLN A 405 19.50 4.86 6.74
C GLN A 405 20.75 5.47 6.09
N THR A 406 20.57 6.35 5.11
CA THR A 406 21.68 7.06 4.45
C THR A 406 22.36 8.03 5.41
N MET A 407 21.57 8.78 6.20
CA MET A 407 22.06 9.62 7.29
C MET A 407 22.87 8.80 8.30
N ALA A 408 22.33 7.66 8.76
CA ALA A 408 23.01 6.81 9.74
C ALA A 408 24.32 6.18 9.21
N SER A 409 24.41 5.92 7.91
CA SER A 409 25.59 5.34 7.26
C SER A 409 26.52 6.37 6.62
N ASN A 410 26.21 7.66 6.74
CA ASN A 410 26.97 8.80 6.20
C ASN A 410 27.33 8.65 4.71
N ARG A 411 26.41 8.13 3.91
CA ARG A 411 26.60 7.84 2.47
C ARG A 411 26.24 9.06 1.61
N SER A 412 26.95 9.22 0.50
CA SER A 412 26.77 10.33 -0.45
C SER A 412 25.65 10.15 -1.47
N ARG A 413 24.99 8.98 -1.50
CA ARG A 413 23.99 8.65 -2.53
C ARG A 413 22.67 8.23 -1.90
N LEU A 414 21.60 8.80 -2.46
CA LEU A 414 20.22 8.42 -2.21
C LEU A 414 19.65 7.87 -3.53
N PRO A 415 19.75 6.55 -3.78
CA PRO A 415 19.39 5.93 -5.07
C PRO A 415 17.96 6.25 -5.53
N THR A 416 17.06 6.46 -4.58
CA THR A 416 15.62 6.64 -4.80
C THR A 416 15.29 8.02 -5.35
N LEU A 417 16.09 9.05 -5.05
CA LEU A 417 15.91 10.39 -5.64
C LEU A 417 16.45 10.46 -7.06
N GLU A 418 17.51 9.70 -7.36
CA GLU A 418 18.08 9.63 -8.71
C GLU A 418 17.18 8.87 -9.68
N THR A 419 16.43 7.87 -9.19
CA THR A 419 15.61 6.99 -10.03
C THR A 419 14.11 7.34 -10.06
N SER A 420 13.53 7.82 -8.95
CA SER A 420 12.11 8.17 -8.88
C SER A 420 11.83 9.12 -7.71
N PRO A 421 11.85 10.45 -7.92
CA PRO A 421 11.66 11.41 -6.83
C PRO A 421 10.30 11.18 -6.13
N PRO A 422 10.26 11.17 -4.78
CA PRO A 422 9.02 10.95 -4.05
C PRO A 422 8.01 12.04 -4.42
N LYS A 423 6.75 11.66 -4.67
CA LYS A 423 5.68 12.60 -5.06
C LYS A 423 5.42 13.67 -4.00
N TRP A 424 5.59 13.32 -2.73
CA TRP A 424 5.24 14.13 -1.57
C TRP A 424 6.38 15.10 -1.23
N ARG A 425 6.03 16.27 -0.69
CA ARG A 425 6.97 17.39 -0.48
C ARG A 425 7.95 17.09 0.65
N GLU A 426 7.49 16.47 1.73
CA GLU A 426 8.23 16.30 2.97
C GLU A 426 9.47 15.41 2.80
N PRO A 427 9.37 14.17 2.23
CA PRO A 427 10.55 13.34 2.02
C PRO A 427 11.52 13.95 1.00
N ARG A 428 10.99 14.67 -0.01
CA ARG A 428 11.80 15.36 -1.02
C ARG A 428 12.63 16.47 -0.41
N LEU A 429 12.00 17.33 0.40
CA LEU A 429 12.66 18.45 1.06
C LEU A 429 13.74 17.97 2.03
N LEU A 430 13.41 16.97 2.86
CA LEU A 430 14.36 16.41 3.83
C LEU A 430 15.60 15.84 3.12
N ALA A 431 15.39 15.16 2.00
CA ALA A 431 16.48 14.57 1.26
C ALA A 431 17.35 15.60 0.52
N GLN A 432 16.74 16.65 -0.05
CA GLN A 432 17.46 17.79 -0.62
C GLN A 432 18.33 18.48 0.43
N GLN A 433 17.75 18.78 1.60
CA GLN A 433 18.48 19.39 2.72
C GLN A 433 19.64 18.51 3.19
N TYR A 434 19.45 17.19 3.27
CA TYR A 434 20.54 16.28 3.61
C TYR A 434 21.68 16.30 2.59
N MET A 435 21.35 16.30 1.29
CA MET A 435 22.37 16.38 0.22
C MET A 435 23.14 17.70 0.27
N GLU A 436 22.47 18.84 0.50
CA GLU A 436 23.11 20.14 0.64
C GLU A 436 24.09 20.16 1.82
N ILE A 437 23.65 19.66 2.99
CA ILE A 437 24.51 19.56 4.17
C ILE A 437 25.69 18.61 3.92
N TYR A 438 25.46 17.48 3.25
CA TYR A 438 26.52 16.53 2.93
C TYR A 438 27.57 17.14 2.00
N ASP A 439 27.14 17.85 0.95
CA ASP A 439 28.05 18.52 0.01
C ASP A 439 28.87 19.62 0.72
N GLN A 440 28.23 20.38 1.61
CA GLN A 440 28.94 21.37 2.43
C GLN A 440 29.99 20.71 3.32
N LEU A 441 29.65 19.62 4.01
CA LEU A 441 30.60 18.87 4.84
C LEU A 441 31.77 18.31 4.03
N GLN A 442 31.56 17.88 2.78
CA GLN A 442 32.65 17.44 1.91
C GLN A 442 33.55 18.60 1.47
N LYS A 443 32.97 19.75 1.15
CA LYS A 443 33.72 20.98 0.83
C LYS A 443 34.59 21.40 2.02
N ASP A 444 34.00 21.48 3.21
CA ASP A 444 34.70 21.85 4.45
C ASP A 444 35.83 20.85 4.74
N LYS A 445 35.60 19.55 4.56
CA LYS A 445 36.63 18.52 4.74
C LYS A 445 37.80 18.67 3.76
N ASN A 446 37.51 18.96 2.49
CA ASN A 446 38.54 19.19 1.48
C ASN A 446 39.32 20.48 1.74
N GLU A 447 38.65 21.52 2.22
CA GLU A 447 39.30 22.78 2.62
C GLU A 447 40.22 22.57 3.82
N LEU A 448 39.76 21.85 4.85
CA LEU A 448 40.59 21.47 6.00
C LEU A 448 41.83 20.68 5.57
N ALA A 449 41.70 19.71 4.65
CA ALA A 449 42.84 18.96 4.13
C ALA A 449 43.86 19.84 3.39
N ARG A 450 43.37 20.82 2.61
CA ARG A 450 44.24 21.81 1.91
C ARG A 450 44.95 22.72 2.89
N LEU A 451 44.24 23.23 3.90
CA LEU A 451 44.81 24.08 4.95
C LEU A 451 45.87 23.34 5.77
N ASP A 452 45.62 22.08 6.12
CA ASP A 452 46.60 21.24 6.83
C ASP A 452 47.88 21.05 6.00
N THR A 453 47.74 20.78 4.70
CA THR A 453 48.88 20.64 3.79
C THR A 453 49.68 21.96 3.69
N ALA A 454 48.99 23.09 3.53
CA ALA A 454 49.64 24.41 3.46
C ALA A 454 50.33 24.78 4.77
N LEU A 455 49.72 24.46 5.92
CA LEU A 455 50.29 24.68 7.24
C LEU A 455 51.57 23.86 7.44
N ASN A 456 51.56 22.60 7.04
CA ASN A 456 52.73 21.72 7.13
C ASN A 456 53.88 22.25 6.26
N TYR A 457 53.61 22.66 5.03
CA TYR A 457 54.62 23.27 4.16
C TYR A 457 55.22 24.56 4.77
N ALA A 458 54.37 25.45 5.29
CA ALA A 458 54.81 26.68 5.93
C ALA A 458 55.68 26.41 7.17
N ARG A 459 55.34 25.38 7.97
CA ARG A 459 56.15 24.96 9.13
C ARG A 459 57.54 24.49 8.71
N THR A 460 57.64 23.61 7.72
CA THR A 460 58.93 23.10 7.25
C THR A 460 59.80 24.21 6.67
N ALA A 461 59.23 25.14 5.90
CA ALA A 461 59.97 26.28 5.36
C ALA A 461 60.52 27.21 6.47
N GLU A 462 59.72 27.47 7.50
CA GLU A 462 60.15 28.29 8.64
C GLU A 462 61.25 27.60 9.47
N GLU A 463 61.19 26.28 9.61
CA GLU A 463 62.20 25.49 10.32
C GLU A 463 63.55 25.50 9.59
N ASN A 464 63.56 25.30 8.27
CA ASN A 464 64.76 25.41 7.43
C ASN A 464 65.37 26.83 7.51
N ARG A 465 64.53 27.87 7.43
CA ARG A 465 64.98 29.28 7.55
C ARG A 465 65.65 29.54 8.91
N ARG A 466 65.10 29.01 10.00
CA ARG A 466 65.70 29.15 11.34
C ARG A 466 67.05 28.46 11.45
N GLN A 467 67.19 27.24 10.91
CA GLN A 467 68.46 26.51 10.88
C GLN A 467 69.54 27.29 10.12
N MET A 468 69.20 27.83 8.95
CA MET A 468 70.12 28.66 8.15
C MET A 468 70.65 29.88 8.94
N ILE A 469 69.76 30.65 9.56
CA ILE A 469 70.13 31.85 10.36
C ILE A 469 71.01 31.47 11.56
N SER A 470 70.72 30.33 12.21
CA SER A 470 71.52 29.84 13.32
C SER A 470 72.96 29.53 12.89
N HIS A 471 73.13 28.78 11.79
CA HIS A 471 74.46 28.42 11.27
C HIS A 471 75.26 29.65 10.85
N LEU A 472 74.60 30.62 10.22
CA LEU A 472 75.21 31.90 9.83
C LEU A 472 75.79 32.67 11.00
N THR A 473 74.99 32.80 12.07
CA THR A 473 75.41 33.52 13.26
C THR A 473 76.66 32.88 13.88
N HIS A 474 76.73 31.55 13.88
CA HIS A 474 77.87 30.82 14.43
C HIS A 474 79.14 31.03 13.59
N GLN A 475 79.03 30.91 12.27
CA GLN A 475 80.18 30.98 11.36
C GLN A 475 80.75 32.40 11.21
N LEU A 476 79.93 33.45 11.36
CA LEU A 476 80.41 34.84 11.38
C LEU A 476 81.04 35.26 12.71
N LYS A 477 80.66 34.63 13.83
CA LYS A 477 81.20 34.97 15.16
C LYS A 477 82.70 34.69 15.26
N THR A 478 83.17 33.61 14.63
CA THR A 478 84.58 33.19 14.62
C THR A 478 85.51 34.22 13.96
N PRO A 479 85.34 34.61 12.69
CA PRO A 479 86.21 35.60 12.05
C PRO A 479 86.12 36.97 12.72
N LEU A 480 84.92 37.37 13.18
CA LEU A 480 84.77 38.63 13.93
C LEU A 480 85.53 38.61 15.26
N ALA A 481 85.56 37.49 15.98
CA ALA A 481 86.35 37.36 17.20
C ALA A 481 87.86 37.43 16.91
N VAL A 482 88.31 36.86 15.80
CA VAL A 482 89.71 36.90 15.35
C VAL A 482 90.11 38.33 14.97
N ILE A 483 89.31 39.01 14.12
CA ILE A 483 89.51 40.43 13.77
C ILE A 483 89.56 41.29 15.02
N HIS A 484 88.62 41.09 15.96
CA HIS A 484 88.57 41.85 17.20
C HIS A 484 89.81 41.63 18.06
N GLY A 485 90.24 40.38 18.25
CA GLY A 485 91.42 40.04 19.05
C GLY A 485 92.72 40.60 18.47
N TYR A 486 92.94 40.51 17.15
CA TYR A 486 94.11 41.11 16.51
C TYR A 486 94.06 42.65 16.52
N ALA A 487 92.88 43.25 16.33
CA ALA A 487 92.72 44.71 16.41
C ALA A 487 92.94 45.25 17.84
N GLU A 488 92.49 44.51 18.86
CA GLU A 488 92.74 44.83 20.26
C GLU A 488 94.22 44.68 20.61
N GLY A 489 94.88 43.62 20.14
CA GLY A 489 96.33 43.43 20.28
C GLY A 489 97.15 44.57 19.65
N LEU A 490 96.74 45.05 18.47
CA LEU A 490 97.32 46.25 17.85
C LEU A 490 97.11 47.51 18.69
N ARG A 491 95.93 47.70 19.29
CA ARG A 491 95.61 48.84 20.15
C ARG A 491 96.44 48.85 21.44
N GLU A 492 96.67 47.68 22.02
CA GLU A 492 97.42 47.50 23.27
C GLU A 492 98.95 47.44 23.07
N HIS A 493 99.43 47.64 21.84
CA HIS A 493 100.85 47.63 21.46
C HIS A 493 101.54 46.29 21.79
N ILE A 494 100.79 45.19 21.72
CA ILE A 494 101.30 43.84 21.91
C ILE A 494 102.06 43.41 20.65
N ALA A 495 103.34 43.06 20.78
CA ALA A 495 104.22 42.59 19.69
C ALA A 495 104.30 43.56 18.49
N GLU A 496 104.82 44.78 18.72
CA GLU A 496 105.04 45.80 17.68
C GLU A 496 105.92 45.31 16.50
N ASP A 497 106.77 44.31 16.73
CA ASP A 497 107.59 43.63 15.73
C ASP A 497 106.79 42.80 14.71
N LYS A 498 105.50 42.53 15.01
CA LYS A 498 104.59 41.72 14.17
C LYS A 498 103.36 42.51 13.72
N ARG A 499 103.41 43.84 13.77
CA ARG A 499 102.31 44.73 13.40
C ARG A 499 101.76 44.44 12.01
N ASP A 500 102.63 44.26 11.01
CA ASP A 500 102.22 44.00 9.63
C ASP A 500 101.48 42.66 9.51
N HIS A 501 101.92 41.63 10.25
CA HIS A 501 101.24 40.34 10.30
C HIS A 501 99.84 40.45 10.94
N TYR A 502 99.66 41.27 11.98
CA TYR A 502 98.34 41.47 12.61
C TYR A 502 97.37 42.19 11.65
N VAL A 503 97.87 43.18 10.90
CA VAL A 503 97.07 43.87 9.88
C VAL A 503 96.68 42.91 8.75
N GLU A 504 97.61 42.06 8.31
CA GLU A 504 97.36 41.03 7.29
C GLU A 504 96.33 39.99 7.76
N MET A 505 96.37 39.57 9.03
CA MET A 505 95.37 38.68 9.63
C MET A 505 93.98 39.33 9.72
N ILE A 506 93.90 40.64 10.01
CA ILE A 506 92.61 41.37 10.01
C ILE A 506 92.06 41.48 8.59
N LEU A 507 92.90 41.84 7.61
CA LEU A 507 92.49 41.99 6.22
C LEU A 507 92.00 40.65 5.65
N SER A 508 92.75 39.58 5.82
CA SER A 508 92.37 38.24 5.34
C SER A 508 91.05 37.76 5.95
N GLU A 509 90.84 37.91 7.26
CA GLU A 509 89.57 37.52 7.90
C GLU A 509 88.40 38.45 7.53
N THR A 510 88.65 39.70 7.17
CA THR A 510 87.64 40.63 6.65
C THR A 510 87.21 40.23 5.23
N GLU A 511 88.16 39.95 4.34
CA GLU A 511 87.89 39.46 2.98
C GLU A 511 87.17 38.11 3.00
N ARG A 512 87.56 37.21 3.92
CA ARG A 512 86.88 35.94 4.15
C ARG A 512 85.43 36.13 4.60
N SER A 513 85.19 37.07 5.51
CA SER A 513 83.85 37.40 5.98
C SER A 513 82.98 37.98 4.86
N ASP A 514 83.53 38.87 4.03
CA ASP A 514 82.83 39.47 2.89
C ASP A 514 82.44 38.41 1.86
N LYS A 515 83.38 37.52 1.50
CA LYS A 515 83.12 36.38 0.60
C LYS A 515 82.00 35.49 1.15
N MET A 516 82.02 35.17 2.45
CA MET A 516 81.00 34.35 3.09
C MET A 516 79.61 35.02 3.07
N VAL A 517 79.54 36.34 3.29
CA VAL A 517 78.27 37.10 3.21
C VAL A 517 77.73 37.12 1.78
N LEU A 518 78.60 37.33 0.78
CA LEU A 518 78.20 37.30 -0.63
C LEU A 518 77.71 35.91 -1.06
N GLU A 519 78.43 34.85 -0.68
CA GLU A 519 78.03 33.45 -0.93
C GLU A 519 76.70 33.11 -0.26
N MET A 520 76.43 33.60 0.95
CA MET A 520 75.13 33.44 1.62
C MET A 520 74.02 34.18 0.86
N LEU A 521 74.24 35.45 0.50
CA LEU A 521 73.24 36.23 -0.23
C LEU A 521 72.92 35.57 -1.58
N ASP A 522 73.93 35.00 -2.23
CA ASP A 522 73.78 34.25 -3.46
C ASP A 522 72.97 32.96 -3.23
N LEU A 523 73.33 32.14 -2.23
CA LEU A 523 72.57 30.94 -1.87
C LEU A 523 71.11 31.26 -1.53
N SER A 524 70.85 32.30 -0.74
CA SER A 524 69.49 32.72 -0.38
C SER A 524 68.67 33.16 -1.59
N ARG A 525 69.30 33.81 -2.58
CA ARG A 525 68.63 34.17 -3.84
C ARG A 525 68.33 32.94 -4.70
N LEU A 526 69.25 31.98 -4.75
CA LEU A 526 69.10 30.72 -5.47
C LEU A 526 67.97 29.86 -4.86
N GLU A 527 67.95 29.67 -3.54
CA GLU A 527 66.91 28.92 -2.83
C GLU A 527 65.52 29.58 -2.93
N ALA A 528 65.46 30.92 -2.91
CA ALA A 528 64.21 31.64 -3.10
C ALA A 528 63.65 31.55 -4.54
N GLY A 529 64.37 30.91 -5.47
CA GLY A 529 64.00 30.83 -6.89
C GLY A 529 63.95 32.21 -7.57
N LYS A 530 64.58 33.23 -6.97
CA LYS A 530 64.54 34.62 -7.45
C LYS A 530 65.59 34.94 -8.50
N VAL A 531 66.46 33.98 -8.83
CA VAL A 531 67.49 34.11 -9.87
C VAL A 531 66.89 33.70 -11.22
N LYS A 532 66.82 34.64 -12.16
CA LYS A 532 66.52 34.32 -13.56
C LYS A 532 67.81 33.80 -14.23
N LEU A 533 67.78 32.57 -14.72
CA LEU A 533 68.89 31.98 -15.48
C LEU A 533 68.86 32.48 -16.93
N SER A 534 70.01 32.92 -17.46
CA SER A 534 70.21 33.08 -18.91
C SER A 534 70.63 31.73 -19.47
N ARG A 535 69.84 31.07 -20.30
CA ARG A 535 70.19 29.73 -20.81
C ARG A 535 70.79 29.82 -22.20
N ASP A 536 72.09 29.62 -22.29
CA ASP A 536 72.88 29.64 -23.52
C ASP A 536 73.58 28.27 -23.72
N GLN A 537 74.14 28.02 -24.90
CA GLN A 537 74.90 26.79 -25.17
C GLN A 537 76.31 26.94 -24.58
N VAL A 538 76.62 26.17 -23.54
CA VAL A 538 77.87 26.28 -22.77
C VAL A 538 78.76 25.07 -22.99
N SER A 539 80.04 25.28 -23.24
CA SER A 539 81.05 24.21 -23.32
C SER A 539 81.66 23.96 -21.94
N LEU A 540 81.39 22.79 -21.35
CA LEU A 540 82.02 22.40 -20.09
C LEU A 540 83.54 22.27 -20.22
N ARG A 541 84.03 21.89 -21.41
CA ARG A 541 85.47 21.80 -21.67
C ARG A 541 86.14 23.17 -21.53
N ALA A 542 85.56 24.21 -22.12
CA ALA A 542 86.09 25.57 -22.04
C ALA A 542 86.09 26.09 -20.60
N LEU A 543 84.99 25.89 -19.87
CA LEU A 543 84.89 26.29 -18.46
C LEU A 543 85.90 25.55 -17.57
N THR A 544 86.09 24.25 -17.81
CA THR A 544 87.06 23.44 -17.05
C THR A 544 88.48 23.91 -17.30
N GLN A 545 88.85 24.17 -18.56
CA GLN A 545 90.17 24.68 -18.90
C GLN A 545 90.42 26.02 -18.21
N TYR A 546 89.47 26.95 -18.30
CA TYR A 546 89.56 28.25 -17.63
C TYR A 546 89.72 28.12 -16.11
N ALA A 547 88.98 27.20 -15.48
CA ALA A 547 89.10 26.95 -14.04
C ALA A 547 90.46 26.36 -13.65
N LEU A 548 91.01 25.44 -14.45
CA LEU A 548 92.32 24.84 -14.22
C LEU A 548 93.46 25.85 -14.44
N ASP A 549 93.39 26.68 -15.48
CA ASP A 549 94.38 27.72 -15.77
C ASP A 549 94.47 28.73 -14.60
N LYS A 550 93.32 29.09 -14.02
CA LYS A 550 93.28 29.97 -12.84
C LYS A 550 93.96 29.35 -11.61
N LEU A 551 93.95 28.03 -11.50
CA LEU A 551 94.52 27.26 -10.40
C LEU A 551 95.95 26.76 -10.67
N GLU A 552 96.54 27.09 -11.81
CA GLU A 552 97.85 26.60 -12.26
C GLU A 552 98.93 26.76 -11.19
N ARG A 553 99.08 27.98 -10.62
CA ARG A 553 100.04 28.23 -9.53
C ARG A 553 99.83 27.34 -8.32
N SER A 554 98.59 27.17 -7.87
CA SER A 554 98.28 26.31 -6.70
C SER A 554 98.50 24.83 -7.00
N ILE A 555 98.29 24.40 -8.25
CA ILE A 555 98.57 23.05 -8.73
C ILE A 555 100.09 22.79 -8.73
N GLU A 556 100.88 23.76 -9.21
CA GLU A 556 102.35 23.70 -9.22
C GLU A 556 102.95 23.71 -7.81
N ASP A 557 102.49 24.62 -6.94
CA ASP A 557 102.95 24.75 -5.56
C ASP A 557 102.73 23.44 -4.77
N LYS A 558 101.60 22.76 -5.00
CA LYS A 558 101.29 21.46 -4.39
C LYS A 558 101.82 20.25 -5.19
N GLN A 559 102.50 20.47 -6.31
CA GLN A 559 103.02 19.43 -7.21
C GLN A 559 101.95 18.40 -7.62
N LEU A 560 100.73 18.85 -7.91
CA LEU A 560 99.59 17.98 -8.20
C LEU A 560 99.61 17.47 -9.64
N GLN A 561 99.28 16.19 -9.83
CA GLN A 561 99.09 15.61 -11.16
C GLN A 561 97.63 15.78 -11.60
N VAL A 562 97.38 16.69 -12.54
CA VAL A 562 96.03 16.91 -13.10
C VAL A 562 95.88 16.18 -14.43
N ALA A 563 94.88 15.30 -14.51
CA ALA A 563 94.50 14.58 -15.73
C ALA A 563 93.12 15.04 -16.17
N PHE A 564 93.05 15.74 -17.31
CA PHE A 564 91.79 16.09 -17.93
C PHE A 564 91.39 15.01 -18.96
N LEU A 565 90.46 14.15 -18.56
CA LEU A 565 90.00 13.00 -19.32
C LEU A 565 88.73 13.39 -20.08
N THR A 566 88.88 13.88 -21.32
CA THR A 566 87.73 14.13 -22.20
C THR A 566 87.97 13.69 -23.64
N GLN A 567 86.94 13.12 -24.28
CA GLN A 567 86.91 12.82 -25.72
C GLN A 567 85.92 13.74 -26.48
N GLU A 568 85.06 14.51 -25.79
CA GLU A 568 84.02 15.38 -26.38
C GLU A 568 84.00 16.78 -25.72
N GLU A 569 83.38 17.77 -26.36
CA GLU A 569 83.31 19.14 -25.81
C GLU A 569 82.28 19.32 -24.68
N GLY A 570 81.33 18.39 -24.53
CA GLY A 570 80.34 18.39 -23.45
C GLY A 570 79.50 19.68 -23.40
N PHE A 571 78.75 19.94 -24.48
CA PHE A 571 77.83 21.08 -24.53
C PHE A 571 76.56 20.83 -23.73
N LEU A 572 76.10 21.84 -22.97
CA LEU A 572 74.81 21.81 -22.28
C LEU A 572 74.13 23.19 -22.31
N THR A 573 72.80 23.22 -22.20
CA THR A 573 72.01 24.45 -22.18
C THR A 573 71.91 24.99 -20.74
N ALA A 574 72.71 25.99 -20.38
CA ALA A 574 72.75 26.55 -19.02
C ALA A 574 73.17 28.02 -18.99
N ASP A 575 73.10 28.59 -17.79
CA ASP A 575 73.74 29.87 -17.49
C ASP A 575 75.25 29.70 -17.36
N GLU A 576 75.97 30.24 -18.35
CA GLU A 576 77.43 30.16 -18.44
C GLU A 576 78.11 30.64 -17.16
N SER A 577 77.65 31.76 -16.59
CA SER A 577 78.26 32.34 -15.39
C SER A 577 78.07 31.45 -14.16
N ARG A 578 76.89 30.84 -14.03
CA ARG A 578 76.56 29.93 -12.92
C ARG A 578 77.23 28.58 -13.09
N MET A 579 77.32 28.07 -14.32
CA MET A 579 78.01 26.82 -14.59
C MET A 579 79.52 26.97 -14.43
N ALA A 580 80.09 28.12 -14.79
CA ALA A 580 81.48 28.46 -14.49
C ALA A 580 81.75 28.41 -12.97
N GLN A 581 80.85 28.98 -12.17
CA GLN A 581 80.92 28.93 -10.71
C GLN A 581 80.84 27.49 -10.18
N VAL A 582 80.01 26.62 -10.79
CA VAL A 582 79.92 25.19 -10.42
C VAL A 582 81.24 24.47 -10.69
N VAL A 583 81.78 24.63 -11.90
CA VAL A 583 83.04 23.99 -12.31
C VAL A 583 84.21 24.50 -11.47
N GLU A 584 84.29 25.82 -11.25
CA GLU A 584 85.31 26.45 -10.40
C GLU A 584 85.26 25.92 -8.96
N ASN A 585 84.07 25.76 -8.38
CA ASN A 585 83.91 25.21 -7.03
C ASN A 585 84.38 23.76 -6.93
N PHE A 586 84.05 22.92 -7.92
CA PHE A 586 84.53 21.53 -7.93
C PHE A 586 86.05 21.45 -8.12
N CYS A 587 86.61 22.20 -9.07
CA CYS A 587 88.06 22.22 -9.32
C CYS A 587 88.84 22.78 -8.13
N THR A 588 88.36 23.86 -7.52
CA THR A 588 88.97 24.47 -6.33
C THR A 588 88.94 23.49 -5.15
N ASN A 589 87.81 22.81 -4.92
CA ASN A 589 87.72 21.77 -3.89
C ASN A 589 88.70 20.61 -4.18
N GLY A 590 88.82 20.20 -5.45
CA GLY A 590 89.79 19.18 -5.88
C GLY A 590 91.23 19.57 -5.53
N VAL A 591 91.67 20.78 -5.87
CA VAL A 591 93.04 21.28 -5.56
C VAL A 591 93.25 21.46 -4.07
N LYS A 592 92.23 21.95 -3.37
CA LYS A 592 92.31 22.23 -1.95
C LYS A 592 92.49 20.96 -1.12
N TYR A 593 91.65 19.94 -1.35
CA TYR A 593 91.61 18.73 -0.52
C TYR A 593 92.50 17.58 -1.03
N THR A 594 93.28 17.81 -2.09
CA THR A 594 94.31 16.86 -2.53
C THR A 594 95.63 17.10 -1.78
N PRO A 595 96.26 16.07 -1.20
CA PRO A 595 97.56 16.19 -0.55
C PRO A 595 98.67 16.50 -1.55
N GLN A 596 99.78 17.07 -1.07
CA GLN A 596 100.95 17.40 -1.90
C GLN A 596 101.47 16.16 -2.67
N GLY A 597 101.73 16.32 -3.96
CA GLY A 597 102.11 15.22 -4.86
C GLY A 597 100.97 14.27 -5.27
N GLY A 598 99.73 14.56 -4.85
CA GLY A 598 98.54 13.79 -5.21
C GLY A 598 98.05 14.05 -6.64
N TRP A 599 96.87 13.53 -6.97
CA TRP A 599 96.30 13.62 -8.32
C TRP A 599 94.84 14.07 -8.33
N ILE A 600 94.45 14.71 -9.42
CA ILE A 600 93.07 15.14 -9.71
C ILE A 600 92.73 14.70 -11.14
N LYS A 601 91.57 14.07 -11.31
CA LYS A 601 91.01 13.68 -12.60
C LYS A 601 89.72 14.45 -12.83
N VAL A 602 89.66 15.19 -13.92
CA VAL A 602 88.42 15.82 -14.36
C VAL A 602 87.91 15.08 -15.58
N GLY A 603 86.64 14.66 -15.53
CA GLY A 603 85.98 13.86 -16.55
C GLY A 603 84.70 14.52 -17.03
N ILE A 604 84.50 14.49 -18.35
CA ILE A 604 83.25 14.92 -19.00
C ILE A 604 82.78 13.76 -19.85
N GLN A 605 81.57 13.26 -19.57
CA GLN A 605 80.97 12.16 -20.31
C GLN A 605 79.53 12.49 -20.68
N LYS A 606 79.15 12.21 -21.91
CA LYS A 606 77.76 12.17 -22.33
C LYS A 606 77.21 10.77 -22.10
N ASP A 607 76.15 10.64 -21.30
CA ASP A 607 75.46 9.37 -21.07
C ASP A 607 74.00 9.50 -21.54
N GLY A 608 73.73 9.01 -22.74
CA GLY A 608 72.43 9.15 -23.39
C GLY A 608 71.99 10.61 -23.59
N ALA A 609 71.01 11.04 -22.80
CA ALA A 609 70.40 12.37 -22.82
C ALA A 609 70.91 13.30 -21.70
N GLU A 610 71.94 12.89 -20.96
CA GLU A 610 72.49 13.65 -19.84
C GLU A 610 74.00 13.90 -20.05
N VAL A 611 74.48 15.04 -19.54
CA VAL A 611 75.91 15.33 -19.42
C VAL A 611 76.33 15.09 -17.98
N ILE A 612 77.35 14.26 -17.81
CA ILE A 612 77.96 13.93 -16.53
C ILE A 612 79.31 14.63 -16.44
N PHE A 613 79.45 15.51 -15.46
CA PHE A 613 80.72 16.15 -15.11
C PHE A 613 81.22 15.57 -13.79
N THR A 614 82.50 15.19 -13.74
CA THR A 614 83.11 14.61 -12.54
C THR A 614 84.48 15.21 -12.26
N VAL A 615 84.74 15.55 -10.99
CA VAL A 615 86.08 15.80 -10.46
C VAL A 615 86.35 14.73 -9.41
N GLU A 616 87.30 13.86 -9.71
CA GLU A 616 87.81 12.83 -8.81
C GLU A 616 89.18 13.27 -8.30
N ASN A 617 89.40 13.26 -6.99
CA ASN A 617 90.66 13.67 -6.42
C ASN A 617 91.16 12.66 -5.37
N ALA A 618 92.48 12.57 -5.22
CA ALA A 618 93.09 11.71 -4.20
C ALA A 618 92.78 12.27 -2.81
N SER A 619 91.99 11.55 -2.02
CA SER A 619 91.65 11.92 -0.64
C SER A 619 91.27 10.68 0.16
N LEU A 620 91.15 10.84 1.48
CA LEU A 620 90.55 9.80 2.33
C LEU A 620 89.07 9.58 1.94
N PRO A 621 88.56 8.34 2.03
CA PRO A 621 87.16 8.06 1.77
C PRO A 621 86.28 8.69 2.84
N LEU A 622 85.16 9.29 2.41
CA LEU A 622 84.16 9.87 3.30
C LEU A 622 83.21 8.79 3.84
N SER A 623 82.77 8.90 5.08
CA SER A 623 81.70 8.04 5.60
C SER A 623 80.38 8.26 4.85
N HIS A 624 79.43 7.32 4.98
CA HIS A 624 78.13 7.43 4.32
C HIS A 624 77.34 8.65 4.79
N GLU A 625 77.46 9.02 6.07
CA GLU A 625 76.83 10.20 6.64
C GLU A 625 77.48 11.49 6.09
N GLU A 626 78.80 11.54 5.98
CA GLU A 626 79.53 12.65 5.38
C GLU A 626 79.12 12.87 3.92
N LEU A 627 79.04 11.81 3.11
CA LEU A 627 78.62 11.88 1.70
C LEU A 627 77.21 12.46 1.52
N SER A 628 76.30 12.26 2.48
CA SER A 628 74.98 12.89 2.46
C SER A 628 75.00 14.37 2.86
N LYS A 629 75.89 14.75 3.79
CA LYS A 629 75.95 16.07 4.41
C LYS A 629 76.88 17.05 3.70
N VAL A 630 77.77 16.62 2.81
CA VAL A 630 78.67 17.51 2.04
C VAL A 630 77.94 18.59 1.23
N TRP A 631 76.65 18.39 0.96
CA TRP A 631 75.81 19.35 0.25
C TRP A 631 75.09 20.35 1.16
N ASP A 632 75.14 20.14 2.48
CA ASP A 632 74.47 21.00 3.45
C ASP A 632 75.28 22.29 3.65
N PRO A 633 74.62 23.46 3.73
CA PRO A 633 75.31 24.73 3.97
C PRO A 633 76.13 24.71 5.26
N PHE A 634 77.37 25.20 5.18
CA PHE A 634 78.34 25.29 6.29
C PHE A 634 78.89 23.95 6.79
N TYR A 635 78.56 22.83 6.13
CA TYR A 635 79.13 21.54 6.49
C TYR A 635 80.62 21.46 6.10
N ARG A 636 81.45 21.01 7.04
CA ARG A 636 82.88 20.74 6.85
C ARG A 636 83.25 19.49 7.64
N THR A 637 84.07 18.61 7.05
CA THR A 637 84.62 17.44 7.74
C THR A 637 85.67 17.87 8.78
N GLU A 638 85.90 17.05 9.80
CA GLU A 638 86.85 17.37 10.89
C GLU A 638 88.28 17.60 10.37
N ASP A 639 88.73 16.79 9.42
CA ASP A 639 90.04 16.91 8.76
C ASP A 639 90.18 18.17 7.88
N ALA A 640 89.08 18.80 7.50
CA ALA A 640 89.05 20.00 6.67
C ALA A 640 89.05 21.31 7.47
N GLN A 641 89.08 21.28 8.81
CA GLN A 641 88.97 22.47 9.66
C GLN A 641 90.17 23.42 9.54
N THR A 642 91.37 22.89 9.27
CA THR A 642 92.64 23.63 9.16
C THR A 642 92.81 24.41 7.84
N GLU A 643 91.98 24.13 6.83
CA GLU A 643 92.11 24.68 5.47
C GLU A 643 91.04 25.76 5.18
N GLU A 644 91.43 26.91 4.62
CA GLU A 644 90.55 28.08 4.40
C GLU A 644 89.31 27.79 3.54
N GLY A 645 88.10 27.90 4.08
CA GLY A 645 86.85 27.74 3.34
C GLY A 645 85.60 28.10 4.15
N THR A 646 84.53 28.48 3.44
CA THR A 646 83.24 28.93 4.00
C THR A 646 82.25 27.79 4.24
N GLY A 647 82.46 26.64 3.61
CA GLY A 647 81.51 25.51 3.65
C GLY A 647 80.23 25.74 2.84
N LEU A 648 80.17 26.79 2.01
CA LEU A 648 79.00 27.13 1.19
C LEU A 648 79.11 26.67 -0.27
N GLY A 649 80.32 26.42 -0.77
CA GLY A 649 80.57 26.14 -2.18
C GLY A 649 79.76 24.97 -2.75
N LEU A 650 79.72 23.83 -2.05
CA LEU A 650 78.96 22.65 -2.52
C LEU A 650 77.43 22.83 -2.40
N ALA A 651 76.95 23.60 -1.43
CA ALA A 651 75.54 23.95 -1.32
C ALA A 651 75.10 24.87 -2.47
N ILE A 652 75.93 25.86 -2.84
CA ILE A 652 75.70 26.72 -4.01
C ILE A 652 75.69 25.88 -5.29
N VAL A 653 76.64 24.96 -5.43
CA VAL A 653 76.68 24.03 -6.57
C VAL A 653 75.38 23.24 -6.69
N LYS A 654 74.91 22.65 -5.60
CA LYS A 654 73.65 21.89 -5.57
C LYS A 654 72.48 22.76 -6.00
N SER A 655 72.32 23.96 -5.43
CA SER A 655 71.24 24.88 -5.80
C SER A 655 71.28 25.30 -7.26
N ILE A 656 72.48 25.57 -7.81
CA ILE A 656 72.63 25.92 -9.23
C ILE A 656 72.25 24.74 -10.13
N VAL A 657 72.75 23.53 -9.84
CA VAL A 657 72.47 22.33 -10.65
C VAL A 657 70.98 21.95 -10.59
N GLU A 658 70.35 22.04 -9.42
CA GLU A 658 68.91 21.78 -9.24
C GLU A 658 68.05 22.82 -10.00
N LEU A 659 68.44 24.09 -10.04
CA LEU A 659 67.76 25.12 -10.87
C LEU A 659 67.90 24.86 -12.38
N HIS A 660 68.94 24.14 -12.80
CA HIS A 660 69.10 23.65 -14.17
C HIS A 660 68.38 22.30 -14.42
N GLY A 661 67.70 21.75 -13.41
CA GLY A 661 66.97 20.48 -13.52
C GLY A 661 67.86 19.23 -13.43
N GLY A 662 69.13 19.39 -13.02
CA GLY A 662 70.07 18.30 -12.82
C GLY A 662 70.12 17.80 -11.38
N ARG A 663 71.04 16.86 -11.14
CA ARG A 663 71.32 16.30 -9.81
C ARG A 663 72.82 16.24 -9.55
N CYS A 664 73.22 16.56 -8.32
CA CYS A 664 74.61 16.39 -7.86
C CYS A 664 74.80 15.02 -7.21
N PHE A 665 76.03 14.48 -7.27
CA PHE A 665 76.40 13.27 -6.57
C PHE A 665 77.84 13.34 -6.03
N ALA A 666 78.08 12.61 -4.94
CA ALA A 666 79.40 12.38 -4.35
C ALA A 666 79.56 10.88 -4.07
N LYS A 667 80.69 10.30 -4.44
CA LYS A 667 80.97 8.87 -4.24
C LYS A 667 82.44 8.63 -3.93
N ASN A 668 82.73 7.72 -3.01
CA ASN A 668 84.09 7.22 -2.81
C ASN A 668 84.51 6.36 -4.00
N THR A 669 85.73 6.54 -4.48
CA THR A 669 86.37 5.67 -5.48
C THR A 669 87.43 4.81 -4.80
N LYS A 670 88.10 3.93 -5.58
CA LYS A 670 89.13 3.03 -5.03
C LYS A 670 90.36 3.78 -4.50
N GLN A 671 90.57 5.02 -4.94
CA GLN A 671 91.81 5.77 -4.71
C GLN A 671 91.54 7.23 -4.30
N GLY A 672 90.28 7.61 -4.04
CA GLY A 672 89.89 8.98 -3.74
C GLY A 672 88.38 9.17 -3.61
N VAL A 673 87.90 10.40 -3.84
CA VAL A 673 86.48 10.76 -3.84
C VAL A 673 86.15 11.48 -5.14
N ALA A 674 84.99 11.16 -5.73
CA ALA A 674 84.48 11.79 -6.93
C ALA A 674 83.23 12.61 -6.63
N PHE A 675 83.26 13.89 -6.99
CA PHE A 675 82.14 14.81 -6.98
C PHE A 675 81.70 15.12 -8.39
N GLY A 676 80.40 15.27 -8.63
CA GLY A 676 79.90 15.54 -9.96
C GLY A 676 78.45 15.94 -10.02
N PHE A 677 77.99 16.21 -11.23
CA PHE A 677 76.59 16.46 -11.54
C PHE A 677 76.17 15.75 -12.83
N GLU A 678 74.86 15.55 -12.94
CA GLU A 678 74.16 15.03 -14.10
C GLU A 678 73.10 16.07 -14.49
N ILE A 679 73.20 16.66 -15.68
CA ILE A 679 72.20 17.61 -16.20
C ILE A 679 71.64 17.08 -17.53
N PRO A 680 70.30 17.05 -17.72
CA PRO A 680 69.69 16.74 -19.01
C PRO A 680 70.10 17.74 -20.10
N LEU A 681 70.43 17.24 -21.30
CA LEU A 681 70.90 18.01 -22.46
C LEU A 681 69.88 19.02 -23.03
#